data_AF-A0A0G0GP57-F1
#
_entry.id   AF-A0A0G0GP57-F1
#
_cell.length_a   1.000
_cell.length_b   1.000
_cell.length_c   1.000
_cell.angle_alpha   90.00
_cell.angle_beta   90.00
_cell.angle_gamma   90.00
#
_symmetry.space_group_name_H-M   'P 1'
#
loop_
_entity.id
_entity.type
_entity.pdbx_description
1 polymer ?
#
loop_
_entity_poly.entity_id
_entity_poly.type
_entity_poly.pdbx_seq_one_letter_code
_entity_poly.pdbx_strand_id
1 'polypeptide(L)'
;MKEFLLKIKNRLFRYRSQPIAPHHYDVRLLQQVKGRFWPRWHQLTQINRVLSSFEKKLFKLAFFVLLIGLFWVGSSWVKAHRIQAPAIGGTVTEAVVGSPQFINPIFAISNDVDMDISRLVFSGLMRYDEKNKLVPNLTVKYNLSADKKVYTFELRRDVLWHDNEPFTSKDVVFTFEAIQNILVGSPLYVSFQGVKVEAPDDYTVVFTLPEAYSPFLNSLVVGILPEHAWFNVLPEQMRLAQTNIQPIGTGPFMFKKFTKDESGRIYNYELVRFENFYRQLAFLEGFNFQFYSAYDGDSGAIQAVRNQKVDSLSFVPKNLRERIERKHIVLKILQLPQYTTLFFNQTRNEVLKDKNIRLALAESLDKERILKEAINGEGQIINSPVLPDSPGYNSEIGKINYDITSANVLLDKEWPKITAEEYKEIRRQEILSELQKSNTTAVATSTSNAVSSTEQITPELQKQVETTLNTELNQAQTFYRKNKDGKILEINLVTVGTEEYKQAAGMIAGFWQEVGVKTKVDFVASRDFSKEVLRNRDYDVLLYGEIIGSDPDQYPFWHSSQANFPGLNLAGYVNRNADATLQKIRVTTDEKEKAELYKSFQELLTSELPAIFLYMPTYTYALSDTILGVDVTKISHPADRFADVVTWYMKTSGKWNFQ
;
A
#
# COMPACT_ATOMS: atom_id res chain seq x y z
N MET A 1 31.41 -47.81 -48.88
CA MET A 1 30.03 -47.90 -48.33
C MET A 1 29.18 -49.00 -48.99
N LYS A 2 29.17 -49.17 -50.32
CA LYS A 2 28.51 -50.30 -51.00
C LYS A 2 29.06 -51.69 -50.63
N GLU A 3 30.37 -51.84 -50.43
CA GLU A 3 30.96 -53.12 -49.97
C GLU A 3 30.66 -53.45 -48.50
N PHE A 4 30.46 -52.45 -47.65
CA PHE A 4 30.06 -52.64 -46.25
C PHE A 4 28.61 -53.12 -46.17
N LEU A 5 27.73 -52.57 -47.02
CA LEU A 5 26.35 -53.03 -47.18
C LEU A 5 26.25 -54.42 -47.84
N LEU A 6 27.18 -54.78 -48.75
CA LEU A 6 27.25 -56.13 -49.33
C LEU A 6 27.73 -57.18 -48.30
N LYS A 7 28.66 -56.82 -47.41
CA LYS A 7 29.11 -57.66 -46.28
C LYS A 7 28.02 -57.89 -45.24
N ILE A 8 27.12 -56.93 -45.03
CA ILE A 8 25.95 -57.08 -44.14
C ILE A 8 24.87 -57.94 -44.82
N LYS A 9 24.59 -57.74 -46.11
CA LYS A 9 23.61 -58.54 -46.87
C LYS A 9 24.00 -60.02 -46.99
N ASN A 10 25.30 -60.32 -47.10
CA ASN A 10 25.83 -61.69 -47.16
C ASN A 10 26.06 -62.36 -45.79
N ARG A 11 26.05 -61.60 -44.67
CA ARG A 11 26.07 -62.16 -43.30
C ARG A 11 24.68 -62.44 -42.73
N LEU A 12 23.63 -61.76 -43.22
CA LEU A 12 22.25 -61.98 -42.74
C LEU A 12 21.54 -63.18 -43.40
N PHE A 13 22.07 -63.75 -44.50
CA PHE A 13 21.43 -64.83 -45.26
C PHE A 13 22.20 -66.16 -45.32
N ARG A 14 23.06 -66.44 -44.33
CA ARG A 14 23.59 -67.80 -44.13
C ARG A 14 23.42 -68.23 -42.69
N TYR A 15 22.18 -68.55 -42.33
CA TYR A 15 21.92 -69.59 -41.34
C TYR A 15 21.12 -70.67 -42.05
N ARG A 16 21.73 -71.85 -42.22
CA ARG A 16 20.99 -73.07 -42.52
C ARG A 16 19.98 -73.23 -41.40
N SER A 17 18.69 -73.19 -41.73
CA SER A 17 17.62 -73.63 -40.84
C SER A 17 17.87 -75.10 -40.50
N GLN A 18 18.48 -75.36 -39.34
CA GLN A 18 18.18 -76.62 -38.66
C GLN A 18 16.74 -76.51 -38.18
N PRO A 19 15.89 -77.54 -38.40
CA PRO A 19 14.52 -77.51 -37.91
C PRO A 19 14.54 -77.42 -36.38
N ILE A 20 14.15 -76.26 -35.88
CA ILE A 20 13.93 -76.03 -34.46
C ILE A 20 12.55 -76.63 -34.14
N ALA A 21 12.57 -77.70 -33.34
CA ALA A 21 11.40 -78.41 -32.79
C ALA A 21 10.52 -79.19 -33.80
N PRO A 22 9.93 -80.33 -33.39
CA PRO A 22 9.10 -81.15 -34.27
C PRO A 22 7.85 -80.41 -34.72
N HIS A 23 7.56 -80.54 -36.02
CA HIS A 23 6.46 -79.99 -36.83
C HIS A 23 5.04 -80.12 -36.24
N HIS A 24 4.87 -80.80 -35.10
CA HIS A 24 3.58 -81.03 -34.44
C HIS A 24 3.13 -79.87 -33.52
N TYR A 25 4.05 -79.07 -32.98
CA TYR A 25 3.69 -77.97 -32.08
C TYR A 25 3.24 -76.70 -32.82
N ASP A 26 3.87 -76.38 -33.96
CA ASP A 26 3.49 -75.23 -34.79
C ASP A 26 2.11 -75.38 -35.42
N VAL A 27 1.74 -76.59 -35.82
CA VAL A 27 0.43 -76.85 -36.42
C VAL A 27 -0.69 -76.71 -35.39
N ARG A 28 -0.50 -77.10 -34.12
CA ARG A 28 -1.53 -76.92 -33.07
C ARG A 28 -1.72 -75.46 -32.67
N LEU A 29 -0.64 -74.68 -32.64
CA LEU A 29 -0.74 -73.25 -32.32
C LEU A 29 -1.47 -72.51 -33.45
N LEU A 30 -1.13 -72.79 -34.72
CA LEU A 30 -1.74 -72.17 -35.90
C LEU A 30 -3.17 -72.66 -36.19
N GLN A 31 -3.50 -73.94 -35.91
CA GLN A 31 -4.84 -74.48 -36.10
C GLN A 31 -5.90 -73.90 -35.14
N GLN A 32 -5.48 -73.30 -34.02
CA GLN A 32 -6.39 -72.66 -33.05
C GLN A 32 -6.54 -71.15 -33.22
N VAL A 33 -5.88 -70.52 -34.21
CA VAL A 33 -6.02 -69.07 -34.51
C VAL A 33 -7.07 -68.81 -35.60
N LYS A 34 -7.98 -69.75 -35.88
CA LYS A 34 -9.15 -69.44 -36.70
C LYS A 34 -10.12 -68.55 -35.89
N GLY A 35 -10.07 -67.24 -36.16
CA GLY A 35 -11.16 -66.31 -35.86
C GLY A 35 -10.99 -65.37 -34.65
N ARG A 36 -9.83 -65.32 -33.99
CA ARG A 36 -9.57 -64.34 -32.91
C ARG A 36 -8.25 -63.62 -33.07
N PHE A 37 -8.31 -62.29 -32.96
CA PHE A 37 -7.15 -61.40 -33.09
C PHE A 37 -6.22 -61.44 -31.85
N TRP A 38 -6.72 -61.91 -30.69
CA TRP A 38 -5.98 -61.93 -29.43
C TRP A 38 -5.74 -63.36 -28.90
N PRO A 39 -4.51 -63.70 -28.45
CA PRO A 39 -4.17 -65.01 -27.91
C PRO A 39 -4.79 -65.26 -26.52
N ARG A 40 -5.01 -66.54 -26.17
CA ARG A 40 -5.50 -66.95 -24.82
C ARG A 40 -4.35 -66.87 -23.79
N TRP A 41 -4.69 -66.63 -22.52
CA TRP A 41 -3.71 -66.60 -21.41
C TRP A 41 -2.76 -67.81 -21.36
N HIS A 42 -3.30 -69.02 -21.59
CA HIS A 42 -2.50 -70.26 -21.62
C HIS A 42 -1.55 -70.36 -22.84
N GLN A 43 -1.80 -69.61 -23.92
CA GLN A 43 -0.90 -69.53 -25.08
C GLN A 43 0.26 -68.56 -24.80
N LEU A 44 0.02 -67.49 -24.04
CA LEU A 44 1.06 -66.57 -23.59
C LEU A 44 2.08 -67.24 -22.67
N THR A 45 1.66 -68.20 -21.84
CA THR A 45 2.59 -68.99 -21.00
C THR A 45 3.50 -69.92 -21.80
N GLN A 46 3.16 -70.24 -23.06
CA GLN A 46 3.99 -71.09 -23.94
C GLN A 46 5.04 -70.30 -24.74
N ILE A 47 5.06 -68.96 -24.66
CA ILE A 47 6.03 -68.09 -25.35
C ILE A 47 7.48 -68.50 -25.07
N ASN A 48 7.77 -68.95 -23.84
CA ASN A 48 9.10 -69.40 -23.45
C ASN A 48 9.54 -70.71 -24.13
N ARG A 49 8.61 -71.49 -24.71
CA ARG A 49 8.90 -72.74 -25.42
C ARG A 49 8.97 -72.56 -26.93
N VAL A 50 8.30 -71.55 -27.47
CA VAL A 50 8.19 -71.30 -28.93
C VAL A 50 9.27 -70.34 -29.44
N LEU A 51 9.69 -69.35 -28.64
CA LEU A 51 10.68 -68.36 -29.07
C LEU A 51 12.13 -68.84 -28.94
N SER A 52 12.95 -68.51 -29.93
CA SER A 52 14.42 -68.68 -29.89
C SER A 52 15.06 -67.78 -28.83
N SER A 53 16.32 -68.04 -28.46
CA SER A 53 17.06 -67.27 -27.45
C SER A 53 17.20 -65.78 -27.82
N PHE A 54 17.26 -65.43 -29.11
CA PHE A 54 17.30 -64.05 -29.58
C PHE A 54 15.94 -63.37 -29.49
N GLU A 55 14.87 -64.04 -29.97
CA GLU A 55 13.50 -63.54 -29.90
C GLU A 55 13.03 -63.33 -28.46
N LYS A 56 13.46 -64.17 -27.52
CA LYS A 56 13.22 -63.97 -26.08
C LYS A 56 13.81 -62.67 -25.55
N LYS A 57 15.03 -62.32 -25.97
CA LYS A 57 15.67 -61.05 -25.58
C LYS A 57 14.92 -59.86 -26.19
N LEU A 58 14.57 -59.97 -27.47
CA LEU A 58 13.81 -58.93 -28.19
C LEU A 58 12.40 -58.73 -27.61
N PHE A 59 11.68 -59.82 -27.30
CA PHE A 59 10.36 -59.77 -26.68
C PHE A 59 10.41 -59.15 -25.28
N LYS A 60 11.38 -59.53 -24.44
CA LYS A 60 11.58 -58.91 -23.12
C LYS A 60 11.89 -57.42 -23.23
N LEU A 61 12.74 -57.03 -24.20
CA LEU A 61 13.04 -55.62 -24.47
C LEU A 61 11.79 -54.85 -24.93
N ALA A 62 11.04 -55.40 -25.89
CA ALA A 62 9.81 -54.78 -26.38
C ALA A 62 8.75 -54.67 -25.29
N PHE A 63 8.60 -55.71 -24.46
CA PHE A 63 7.69 -55.69 -23.31
C PHE A 63 8.12 -54.65 -22.26
N PHE A 64 9.42 -54.54 -21.99
CA PHE A 64 9.95 -53.52 -21.09
C PHE A 64 9.74 -52.10 -21.63
N VAL A 65 9.98 -51.86 -22.92
CA VAL A 65 9.69 -50.59 -23.59
C VAL A 65 8.19 -50.27 -23.56
N LEU A 66 7.32 -51.27 -23.74
CA LEU A 66 5.88 -51.12 -23.64
C LEU A 66 5.44 -50.77 -22.21
N LEU A 67 6.01 -51.39 -21.18
CA LEU A 67 5.75 -51.03 -19.78
C LEU A 67 6.21 -49.61 -19.45
N ILE A 68 7.38 -49.19 -19.94
CA ILE A 68 7.85 -47.79 -19.80
C ILE A 68 6.90 -46.85 -20.54
N GLY A 69 6.46 -47.19 -21.75
CA GLY A 69 5.51 -46.41 -22.53
C GLY A 69 4.16 -46.28 -21.81
N LEU A 70 3.62 -47.36 -21.27
CA LEU A 70 2.37 -47.35 -20.47
C LEU A 70 2.54 -46.54 -19.18
N PHE A 71 3.67 -46.66 -18.50
CA PHE A 71 3.96 -45.85 -17.31
C PHE A 71 4.08 -44.37 -17.67
N TRP A 72 4.72 -44.03 -18.79
CA TRP A 72 4.87 -42.65 -19.25
C TRP A 72 3.53 -42.05 -19.69
N VAL A 73 2.71 -42.79 -20.43
CA VAL A 73 1.35 -42.39 -20.82
C VAL A 73 0.48 -42.25 -19.58
N GLY A 74 0.51 -43.20 -18.65
CA GLY A 74 -0.23 -43.13 -17.40
C GLY A 74 0.18 -41.94 -16.53
N SER A 75 1.49 -41.70 -16.38
CA SER A 75 2.03 -40.55 -15.63
C SER A 75 1.67 -39.22 -16.29
N SER A 76 1.76 -39.14 -17.62
CA SER A 76 1.37 -37.96 -18.38
C SER A 76 -0.14 -37.71 -18.28
N TRP A 77 -0.96 -38.76 -18.33
CA TRP A 77 -2.41 -38.69 -18.14
C TRP A 77 -2.77 -38.19 -16.74
N VAL A 78 -2.12 -38.72 -15.69
CA VAL A 78 -2.32 -38.25 -14.31
C VAL A 78 -1.91 -36.77 -14.16
N LYS A 79 -0.77 -36.36 -14.74
CA LYS A 79 -0.34 -34.95 -14.69
C LYS A 79 -1.28 -34.02 -15.46
N ALA A 80 -1.83 -34.46 -16.59
CA ALA A 80 -2.75 -33.67 -17.40
C ALA A 80 -4.14 -33.50 -16.74
N HIS A 81 -4.60 -34.50 -15.98
CA HIS A 81 -5.96 -34.51 -15.42
C HIS A 81 -6.00 -34.26 -13.90
N ARG A 82 -4.86 -34.04 -13.23
CA ARG A 82 -4.81 -33.72 -11.80
C ARG A 82 -4.47 -32.24 -11.62
N ILE A 83 -5.42 -31.47 -11.14
CA ILE A 83 -5.23 -30.07 -10.74
C ILE A 83 -4.97 -29.99 -9.23
N GLN A 84 -4.05 -29.12 -8.83
CA GLN A 84 -3.90 -28.78 -7.42
C GLN A 84 -4.95 -27.75 -7.06
N ALA A 85 -5.85 -28.10 -6.15
CA ALA A 85 -6.86 -27.19 -5.60
C ALA A 85 -6.48 -26.78 -4.17
N PRO A 86 -6.90 -25.59 -3.72
CA PRO A 86 -6.76 -25.19 -2.32
C PRO A 86 -7.36 -26.25 -1.38
N ALA A 87 -6.68 -26.50 -0.27
CA ALA A 87 -7.15 -27.39 0.79
C ALA A 87 -7.05 -26.67 2.14
N ILE A 88 -7.97 -27.02 3.03
CA ILE A 88 -7.95 -26.51 4.40
C ILE A 88 -6.70 -27.02 5.11
N GLY A 89 -6.00 -26.12 5.79
CA GLY A 89 -4.84 -26.45 6.60
C GLY A 89 -3.78 -25.36 6.63
N GLY A 90 -3.01 -25.36 7.71
CA GLY A 90 -1.88 -24.45 7.88
C GLY A 90 -2.25 -23.17 8.62
N THR A 91 -1.21 -22.49 9.10
CA THR A 91 -1.32 -21.25 9.87
C THR A 91 -0.26 -20.31 9.35
N VAL A 92 -0.67 -19.10 8.98
CA VAL A 92 0.26 -18.04 8.60
C VAL A 92 0.69 -17.29 9.86
N THR A 93 1.98 -17.04 10.01
CA THR A 93 2.53 -16.15 11.03
C THR A 93 3.11 -14.92 10.35
N GLU A 94 2.53 -13.75 10.60
CA GLU A 94 2.99 -12.47 10.05
C GLU A 94 3.79 -11.69 11.08
N ALA A 95 4.98 -11.24 10.69
CA ALA A 95 5.73 -10.26 11.46
C ALA A 95 5.16 -8.85 11.24
N VAL A 96 4.99 -8.14 12.35
CA VAL A 96 4.53 -6.75 12.37
C VAL A 96 5.44 -5.95 13.28
N VAL A 97 5.86 -4.76 12.82
CA VAL A 97 6.61 -3.83 13.65
C VAL A 97 5.63 -2.89 14.34
N GLY A 98 5.66 -2.85 15.66
CA GLY A 98 4.67 -2.16 16.49
C GLY A 98 4.02 -3.09 17.50
N SER A 99 2.92 -2.66 18.10
CA SER A 99 2.19 -3.45 19.11
C SER A 99 0.69 -3.13 19.08
N PRO A 100 -0.18 -4.11 19.35
CA PRO A 100 -1.61 -3.85 19.44
C PRO A 100 -1.93 -3.03 20.70
N GLN A 101 -2.89 -2.13 20.59
CA GLN A 101 -3.43 -1.30 21.67
C GLN A 101 -4.93 -1.53 21.81
N PHE A 102 -5.70 -1.24 20.76
CA PHE A 102 -7.15 -1.35 20.74
C PHE A 102 -7.63 -2.08 19.48
N ILE A 103 -7.74 -3.41 19.55
CA ILE A 103 -8.31 -4.25 18.47
C ILE A 103 -9.83 -4.09 18.48
N ASN A 104 -10.26 -2.91 18.05
CA ASN A 104 -11.63 -2.44 18.08
C ASN A 104 -11.84 -1.51 16.87
N PRO A 105 -12.80 -1.83 15.97
CA PRO A 105 -12.97 -1.13 14.70
C PRO A 105 -13.24 0.38 14.85
N ILE A 106 -13.80 0.84 15.98
CA ILE A 106 -14.08 2.27 16.19
C ILE A 106 -12.86 3.07 16.64
N PHE A 107 -11.75 2.40 16.98
CA PHE A 107 -10.49 3.02 17.42
C PHE A 107 -9.29 2.67 16.53
N ALA A 108 -9.34 1.54 15.83
CA ALA A 108 -8.20 0.92 15.16
C ALA A 108 -7.56 1.77 14.06
N ILE A 109 -8.27 2.74 13.47
CA ILE A 109 -7.75 3.60 12.40
C ILE A 109 -6.51 4.42 12.81
N SER A 110 -6.27 4.57 14.12
CA SER A 110 -5.10 5.30 14.64
C SER A 110 -3.85 4.43 14.83
N ASN A 111 -3.92 3.12 14.58
CA ASN A 111 -2.81 2.19 14.72
C ASN A 111 -2.93 1.05 13.71
N ASP A 112 -2.01 0.97 12.74
CA ASP A 112 -2.03 -0.04 11.68
C ASP A 112 -2.09 -1.47 12.24
N VAL A 113 -1.39 -1.75 13.35
CA VAL A 113 -1.41 -3.07 13.99
C VAL A 113 -2.80 -3.45 14.46
N ASP A 114 -3.53 -2.50 15.04
CA ASP A 114 -4.90 -2.72 15.51
C ASP A 114 -5.85 -2.89 14.33
N MET A 115 -5.64 -2.13 13.25
CA MET A 115 -6.46 -2.18 12.04
C MET A 115 -6.29 -3.51 11.31
N ASP A 116 -5.06 -4.03 11.25
CA ASP A 116 -4.73 -5.33 10.65
C ASP A 116 -5.50 -6.47 11.33
N ILE A 117 -5.41 -6.55 12.66
CA ILE A 117 -6.12 -7.58 13.40
C ILE A 117 -7.64 -7.35 13.34
N SER A 118 -8.09 -6.09 13.46
CA SER A 118 -9.52 -5.75 13.39
C SER A 118 -10.12 -6.14 12.04
N ARG A 119 -9.38 -6.07 10.94
CA ARG A 119 -9.85 -6.47 9.61
C ARG A 119 -10.12 -7.98 9.49
N LEU A 120 -9.39 -8.80 10.24
CA LEU A 120 -9.60 -10.25 10.29
C LEU A 120 -10.72 -10.66 11.24
N VAL A 121 -10.93 -9.88 12.31
CA VAL A 121 -11.88 -10.21 13.38
C VAL A 121 -13.27 -9.63 13.14
N PHE A 122 -13.39 -8.42 12.60
CA PHE A 122 -14.67 -7.71 12.45
C PHE A 122 -15.09 -7.60 10.98
N SER A 123 -16.40 -7.48 10.75
CA SER A 123 -16.98 -7.17 9.45
C SER A 123 -17.80 -5.88 9.52
N GLY A 124 -17.75 -5.06 8.47
CA GLY A 124 -18.66 -3.91 8.29
C GLY A 124 -19.92 -4.26 7.50
N LEU A 125 -20.84 -3.31 7.40
CA LEU A 125 -22.05 -3.44 6.55
C LEU A 125 -21.68 -3.57 5.07
N MET A 126 -20.63 -2.86 4.68
CA MET A 126 -20.01 -2.88 3.36
C MET A 126 -18.58 -3.43 3.46
N ARG A 127 -17.97 -3.76 2.33
CA ARG A 127 -16.55 -4.12 2.23
C ARG A 127 -16.01 -3.80 0.84
N TYR A 128 -14.69 -3.77 0.70
CA TYR A 128 -14.04 -3.89 -0.60
C TYR A 128 -13.85 -5.37 -0.98
N ASP A 129 -14.05 -5.69 -2.25
CA ASP A 129 -13.66 -6.97 -2.83
C ASP A 129 -12.20 -6.97 -3.31
N GLU A 130 -11.74 -8.10 -3.85
CA GLU A 130 -10.37 -8.27 -4.34
C GLU A 130 -10.00 -7.32 -5.50
N LYS A 131 -10.99 -6.68 -6.12
CA LYS A 131 -10.82 -5.66 -7.17
C LYS A 131 -10.95 -4.24 -6.63
N ASN A 132 -10.95 -4.07 -5.31
CA ASN A 132 -11.17 -2.80 -4.61
C ASN A 132 -12.52 -2.16 -4.93
N LYS A 133 -13.54 -2.95 -5.26
CA LYS A 133 -14.91 -2.47 -5.47
C LYS A 133 -15.73 -2.59 -4.19
N LEU A 134 -16.48 -1.54 -3.87
CA LEU A 134 -17.39 -1.54 -2.72
C LEU A 134 -18.60 -2.47 -2.97
N VAL A 135 -18.79 -3.44 -2.08
CA VAL A 135 -19.87 -4.45 -2.15
C VAL A 135 -20.51 -4.67 -0.77
N PRO A 136 -21.76 -5.15 -0.70
CA PRO A 136 -22.39 -5.54 0.57
C PRO A 136 -21.60 -6.63 1.31
N ASN A 137 -21.62 -6.59 2.64
CA ASN A 137 -20.98 -7.59 3.51
C ASN A 137 -21.95 -8.14 4.58
N LEU A 138 -22.12 -7.46 5.72
CA LEU A 138 -23.17 -7.81 6.71
C LEU A 138 -24.59 -7.45 6.25
N THR A 139 -24.71 -6.95 5.02
CA THR A 139 -25.95 -6.53 4.37
C THR A 139 -26.24 -7.44 3.18
N VAL A 140 -27.51 -7.77 2.95
CA VAL A 140 -27.99 -8.40 1.71
C VAL A 140 -28.08 -7.36 0.58
N LYS A 141 -28.77 -6.25 0.82
CA LYS A 141 -28.93 -5.11 -0.11
C LYS A 141 -29.30 -3.83 0.64
N TYR A 142 -29.25 -2.69 -0.05
CA TYR A 142 -29.73 -1.42 0.46
C TYR A 142 -30.51 -0.65 -0.60
N ASN A 143 -31.37 0.27 -0.16
CA ASN A 143 -32.08 1.22 -1.00
C ASN A 143 -31.71 2.65 -0.60
N LEU A 144 -31.59 3.53 -1.60
CA LEU A 144 -31.34 4.96 -1.41
C LEU A 144 -32.59 5.76 -1.79
N SER A 145 -32.99 6.70 -0.95
CA SER A 145 -34.10 7.62 -1.22
C SER A 145 -33.81 8.56 -2.39
N ALA A 146 -34.87 9.13 -2.97
CA ALA A 146 -34.76 10.05 -4.12
C ALA A 146 -33.95 11.33 -3.82
N ASP A 147 -34.00 11.81 -2.58
CA ASP A 147 -33.21 12.96 -2.11
C ASP A 147 -31.77 12.59 -1.71
N LYS A 148 -31.40 11.30 -1.81
CA LYS A 148 -30.09 10.74 -1.50
C LYS A 148 -29.64 10.91 -0.04
N LYS A 149 -30.58 11.09 0.89
CA LYS A 149 -30.30 11.29 2.32
C LYS A 149 -30.62 10.07 3.19
N VAL A 150 -31.50 9.19 2.74
CA VAL A 150 -31.96 8.04 3.52
C VAL A 150 -31.49 6.74 2.88
N TYR A 151 -30.71 5.97 3.63
CA TYR A 151 -30.24 4.65 3.24
C TYR A 151 -30.92 3.60 4.11
N THR A 152 -31.65 2.66 3.49
CA THR A 152 -32.29 1.54 4.18
C THR A 152 -31.57 0.25 3.84
N PHE A 153 -30.96 -0.40 4.83
CA PHE A 153 -30.19 -1.63 4.71
C PHE A 153 -31.01 -2.83 5.20
N GLU A 154 -31.00 -3.90 4.41
CA GLU A 154 -31.49 -5.23 4.81
C GLU A 154 -30.31 -6.07 5.28
N LEU A 155 -30.25 -6.38 6.57
CA LEU A 155 -29.17 -7.14 7.18
C LEU A 155 -29.28 -8.64 6.89
N ARG A 156 -28.13 -9.30 6.91
CA ARG A 156 -28.06 -10.76 6.84
C ARG A 156 -28.64 -11.41 8.11
N ARG A 157 -29.30 -12.55 7.93
CA ARG A 157 -29.90 -13.35 9.02
C ARG A 157 -29.08 -14.59 9.41
N ASP A 158 -28.06 -14.91 8.62
CA ASP A 158 -27.17 -16.07 8.76
C ASP A 158 -25.84 -15.73 9.44
N VAL A 159 -25.72 -14.54 10.03
CA VAL A 159 -24.50 -14.06 10.67
C VAL A 159 -24.54 -14.38 12.17
N LEU A 160 -23.48 -15.02 12.64
CA LEU A 160 -23.20 -15.25 14.05
C LEU A 160 -21.95 -14.48 14.46
N TRP A 161 -21.96 -13.98 15.70
CA TRP A 161 -20.76 -13.55 16.42
C TRP A 161 -19.87 -14.76 16.74
N HIS A 162 -18.60 -14.50 17.04
CA HIS A 162 -17.63 -15.57 17.38
C HIS A 162 -17.99 -16.38 18.62
N ASP A 163 -18.85 -15.85 19.50
CA ASP A 163 -19.44 -16.55 20.65
C ASP A 163 -20.75 -17.30 20.32
N ASN A 164 -21.17 -17.28 19.06
CA ASN A 164 -22.39 -17.89 18.49
C ASN A 164 -23.70 -17.15 18.79
N GLU A 165 -23.65 -15.94 19.38
CA GLU A 165 -24.83 -15.08 19.44
C GLU A 165 -25.21 -14.55 18.04
N PRO A 166 -26.50 -14.33 17.73
CA PRO A 166 -26.93 -13.82 16.43
C PRO A 166 -26.58 -12.32 16.27
N PHE A 167 -26.14 -11.94 15.08
CA PHE A 167 -25.98 -10.54 14.69
C PHE A 167 -27.32 -9.90 14.32
N THR A 168 -27.59 -8.70 14.84
CA THR A 168 -28.86 -7.97 14.61
C THR A 168 -28.64 -6.46 14.39
N SER A 169 -29.72 -5.76 14.05
CA SER A 169 -29.74 -4.29 13.90
C SER A 169 -29.36 -3.54 15.17
N LYS A 170 -29.52 -4.13 16.36
CA LYS A 170 -29.11 -3.54 17.65
C LYS A 170 -27.61 -3.30 17.71
N ASP A 171 -26.82 -4.24 17.21
CA ASP A 171 -25.36 -4.14 17.14
C ASP A 171 -24.92 -2.95 16.26
N VAL A 172 -25.63 -2.76 15.15
CA VAL A 172 -25.38 -1.68 14.20
C VAL A 172 -25.69 -0.33 14.85
N VAL A 173 -26.88 -0.18 15.44
CA VAL A 173 -27.29 1.05 16.14
C VAL A 173 -26.28 1.37 17.26
N PHE A 174 -25.99 0.40 18.13
CA PHE A 174 -25.03 0.54 19.21
C PHE A 174 -23.66 1.06 18.71
N THR A 175 -23.14 0.47 17.63
CA THR A 175 -21.83 0.84 17.09
C THR A 175 -21.78 2.29 16.64
N PHE A 176 -22.78 2.74 15.87
CA PHE A 176 -22.80 4.10 15.34
C PHE A 176 -23.17 5.15 16.40
N GLU A 177 -23.95 4.78 17.41
CA GLU A 177 -24.15 5.62 18.60
C GLU A 177 -22.87 5.75 19.42
N ALA A 178 -22.11 4.66 19.61
CA ALA A 178 -20.82 4.68 20.29
C ALA A 178 -19.79 5.56 19.55
N ILE A 179 -19.74 5.49 18.21
CA ILE A 179 -18.89 6.37 17.40
C ILE A 179 -19.25 7.85 17.62
N GLN A 180 -20.54 8.17 17.68
CA GLN A 180 -21.03 9.54 17.86
C GLN A 180 -21.01 10.02 19.32
N ASN A 181 -20.68 9.15 20.29
CA ASN A 181 -20.58 9.55 21.69
C ASN A 181 -19.21 10.19 21.98
N ILE A 182 -19.21 11.47 22.35
CA ILE A 182 -17.98 12.23 22.63
C ILE A 182 -17.13 11.63 23.76
N LEU A 183 -17.75 10.94 24.73
CA LEU A 183 -17.05 10.29 25.84
C LEU A 183 -16.26 9.05 25.41
N VAL A 184 -16.70 8.39 24.34
CA VAL A 184 -15.98 7.26 23.72
C VAL A 184 -14.72 7.76 23.03
N GLY A 185 -14.77 8.96 22.46
CA GLY A 185 -13.65 9.62 21.80
C GLY A 185 -13.19 8.88 20.54
N SER A 186 -14.11 8.31 19.76
CA SER A 186 -13.76 7.62 18.50
C SER A 186 -13.14 8.61 17.49
N PRO A 187 -12.03 8.25 16.82
CA PRO A 187 -11.49 9.03 15.70
C PRO A 187 -12.47 9.17 14.51
N LEU A 188 -13.50 8.31 14.45
CA LEU A 188 -14.52 8.30 13.40
C LEU A 188 -15.69 9.25 13.68
N TYR A 189 -15.71 9.92 14.83
CA TYR A 189 -16.79 10.82 15.27
C TYR A 189 -17.21 11.81 14.17
N VAL A 190 -16.23 12.48 13.55
CA VAL A 190 -16.48 13.51 12.52
C VAL A 190 -17.18 12.94 11.29
N SER A 191 -16.86 11.71 10.90
CA SER A 191 -17.43 11.05 9.71
C SER A 191 -18.90 10.67 9.87
N PHE A 192 -19.39 10.52 11.10
CA PHE A 192 -20.75 10.10 11.40
C PHE A 192 -21.57 11.15 12.15
N GLN A 193 -21.00 12.34 12.37
CA GLN A 193 -21.66 13.39 13.13
C GLN A 193 -22.99 13.80 12.48
N GLY A 194 -24.08 13.69 13.24
CA GLY A 194 -25.41 14.08 12.81
C GLY A 194 -26.12 13.05 11.92
N VAL A 195 -25.50 11.89 11.68
CA VAL A 195 -26.15 10.76 11.02
C VAL A 195 -27.07 10.06 12.01
N LYS A 196 -28.37 10.11 11.75
CA LYS A 196 -29.37 9.38 12.57
C LYS A 196 -29.40 7.92 12.14
N VAL A 197 -29.38 7.00 13.11
CA VAL A 197 -29.43 5.56 12.87
C VAL A 197 -30.64 4.97 13.60
N GLU A 198 -31.51 4.27 12.88
CA GLU A 198 -32.73 3.68 13.42
C GLU A 198 -32.85 2.21 13.00
N ALA A 199 -33.45 1.38 13.85
CA ALA A 199 -33.71 -0.03 13.59
C ALA A 199 -35.21 -0.32 13.76
N PRO A 200 -36.02 -0.26 12.69
CA PRO A 200 -37.46 -0.54 12.78
C PRO A 200 -37.77 -2.01 13.11
N ASP A 201 -36.83 -2.93 12.84
CA ASP A 201 -36.89 -4.34 13.21
C ASP A 201 -35.47 -4.92 13.38
N ASP A 202 -35.35 -6.19 13.75
CA ASP A 202 -34.07 -6.85 14.08
C ASP A 202 -33.09 -6.99 12.88
N TYR A 203 -33.55 -6.80 11.64
CA TYR A 203 -32.75 -6.99 10.42
C TYR A 203 -32.86 -5.84 9.42
N THR A 204 -33.40 -4.70 9.85
CA THR A 204 -33.47 -3.49 9.05
C THR A 204 -32.76 -2.35 9.78
N VAL A 205 -31.90 -1.62 9.08
CA VAL A 205 -31.26 -0.41 9.60
C VAL A 205 -31.47 0.74 8.63
N VAL A 206 -31.84 1.90 9.16
CA VAL A 206 -32.07 3.12 8.41
C VAL A 206 -31.09 4.19 8.87
N PHE A 207 -30.26 4.66 7.94
CA PHE A 207 -29.41 5.84 8.14
C PHE A 207 -30.07 7.05 7.48
N THR A 208 -30.20 8.14 8.24
CA THR A 208 -30.64 9.44 7.71
C THR A 208 -29.51 10.45 7.87
N LEU A 209 -29.02 10.95 6.74
CA LEU A 209 -27.94 11.92 6.67
C LEU A 209 -28.50 13.35 6.72
N PRO A 210 -27.75 14.31 7.29
CA PRO A 210 -28.15 15.72 7.25
C PRO A 210 -28.19 16.26 5.81
N GLU A 211 -27.26 15.80 4.97
CA GLU A 211 -27.09 16.20 3.58
C GLU A 211 -26.76 14.99 2.70
N ALA A 212 -27.03 15.11 1.39
CA ALA A 212 -26.68 14.05 0.45
C ALA A 212 -25.16 13.91 0.37
N TYR A 213 -24.64 12.70 0.58
CA TYR A 213 -23.20 12.42 0.56
C TYR A 213 -22.94 11.08 -0.13
N SER A 214 -22.57 11.13 -1.41
CA SER A 214 -22.34 9.93 -2.22
C SER A 214 -21.34 8.94 -1.61
N PRO A 215 -20.22 9.37 -0.98
CA PRO A 215 -19.24 8.45 -0.39
C PRO A 215 -19.67 7.79 0.94
N PHE A 216 -20.88 8.04 1.44
CA PHE A 216 -21.34 7.51 2.74
C PHE A 216 -21.19 5.98 2.87
N LEU A 217 -21.44 5.25 1.78
CA LEU A 217 -21.30 3.78 1.77
C LEU A 217 -19.86 3.32 2.06
N ASN A 218 -18.84 4.10 1.69
CA ASN A 218 -17.43 3.80 1.96
C ASN A 218 -17.15 3.86 3.46
N SER A 219 -17.81 4.76 4.19
CA SER A 219 -17.68 4.88 5.65
C SER A 219 -18.24 3.65 6.37
N LEU A 220 -19.18 2.92 5.77
CA LEU A 220 -19.82 1.73 6.34
C LEU A 220 -19.00 0.44 6.20
N VAL A 221 -17.73 0.55 5.79
CA VAL A 221 -16.75 -0.55 5.81
C VAL A 221 -16.20 -0.78 7.23
N VAL A 222 -16.35 0.20 8.12
CA VAL A 222 -16.02 0.06 9.55
C VAL A 222 -16.71 -1.17 10.16
N GLY A 223 -15.97 -1.93 10.96
CA GLY A 223 -16.48 -3.13 11.62
C GLY A 223 -17.56 -2.81 12.67
N ILE A 224 -18.53 -3.71 12.81
CA ILE A 224 -19.59 -3.59 13.81
C ILE A 224 -19.14 -4.21 15.15
N LEU A 225 -19.53 -3.58 16.26
CA LEU A 225 -19.31 -4.06 17.62
C LEU A 225 -20.50 -4.89 18.12
N PRO A 226 -20.27 -5.98 18.87
CA PRO A 226 -21.34 -6.75 19.50
C PRO A 226 -21.94 -5.97 20.68
N GLU A 227 -23.20 -5.55 20.57
CA GLU A 227 -23.85 -4.77 21.62
C GLU A 227 -23.83 -5.51 22.96
N HIS A 228 -24.11 -6.83 22.95
CA HIS A 228 -24.15 -7.64 24.16
C HIS A 228 -22.83 -7.71 24.93
N ALA A 229 -21.69 -7.53 24.25
CA ALA A 229 -20.38 -7.54 24.87
C ALA A 229 -19.94 -6.16 25.39
N TRP A 230 -20.55 -5.08 24.88
CA TRP A 230 -20.12 -3.70 25.13
C TRP A 230 -21.15 -2.86 25.90
N PHE A 231 -22.42 -3.26 25.95
CA PHE A 231 -23.51 -2.49 26.55
C PHE A 231 -23.28 -2.11 28.02
N ASN A 232 -22.65 -3.01 28.79
CA ASN A 232 -22.35 -2.78 30.22
C ASN A 232 -21.05 -2.01 30.46
N VAL A 233 -20.30 -1.65 29.41
CA VAL A 233 -19.06 -0.88 29.51
C VAL A 233 -19.40 0.60 29.41
N LEU A 234 -19.02 1.39 30.42
CA LEU A 234 -19.22 2.83 30.39
C LEU A 234 -18.47 3.46 29.19
N PRO A 235 -19.07 4.43 28.47
CA PRO A 235 -18.46 5.06 27.30
C PRO A 235 -17.01 5.51 27.48
N GLU A 236 -16.71 6.21 28.58
CA GLU A 236 -15.37 6.71 28.92
C GLU A 236 -14.37 5.61 29.29
N GLN A 237 -14.84 4.40 29.57
CA GLN A 237 -14.02 3.23 29.93
C GLN A 237 -13.81 2.27 28.74
N MET A 238 -14.47 2.49 27.60
CA MET A 238 -14.39 1.56 26.46
C MET A 238 -12.96 1.30 26.00
N ARG A 239 -12.05 2.29 26.05
CA ARG A 239 -10.63 2.11 25.70
C ARG A 239 -9.85 1.24 26.68
N LEU A 240 -10.28 1.14 27.92
CA LEU A 240 -9.62 0.36 28.98
C LEU A 240 -10.14 -1.08 29.06
N ALA A 241 -11.24 -1.39 28.37
CA ALA A 241 -11.87 -2.70 28.40
C ALA A 241 -10.94 -3.80 27.85
N GLN A 242 -10.92 -4.95 28.52
CA GLN A 242 -10.16 -6.13 28.09
C GLN A 242 -10.64 -6.67 26.73
N THR A 243 -11.90 -6.42 26.37
CA THR A 243 -12.48 -6.74 25.07
C THR A 243 -11.69 -6.15 23.89
N ASN A 244 -10.96 -5.04 24.09
CA ASN A 244 -10.07 -4.47 23.06
C ASN A 244 -8.87 -5.36 22.70
N ILE A 245 -8.49 -6.31 23.55
CA ILE A 245 -7.39 -7.25 23.29
C ILE A 245 -7.87 -8.70 23.23
N GLN A 246 -9.14 -8.94 23.54
CA GLN A 246 -9.86 -10.21 23.42
C GLN A 246 -11.19 -9.98 22.68
N PRO A 247 -11.14 -9.56 21.41
CA PRO A 247 -12.31 -9.12 20.67
C PRO A 247 -13.22 -10.30 20.28
N ILE A 248 -14.52 -10.00 20.23
CA ILE A 248 -15.56 -10.84 19.63
C ILE A 248 -16.04 -10.12 18.37
N GLY A 249 -15.99 -10.79 17.23
CA GLY A 249 -16.36 -10.23 15.95
C GLY A 249 -17.24 -11.14 15.11
N THR A 250 -17.42 -10.79 13.85
CA THR A 250 -18.13 -11.61 12.84
C THR A 250 -17.23 -11.99 11.66
N GLY A 251 -15.93 -11.66 11.73
CA GLY A 251 -14.94 -11.91 10.68
C GLY A 251 -14.53 -13.38 10.55
N PRO A 252 -13.71 -13.70 9.53
CA PRO A 252 -13.28 -15.07 9.23
C PRO A 252 -12.38 -15.71 10.29
N PHE A 253 -11.74 -14.90 11.15
CA PHE A 253 -10.88 -15.39 12.22
C PHE A 253 -11.30 -14.82 13.58
N MET A 254 -11.25 -15.65 14.61
CA MET A 254 -11.62 -15.32 15.99
C MET A 254 -10.40 -15.36 16.90
N PHE A 255 -10.44 -14.54 17.96
CA PHE A 255 -9.39 -14.53 18.97
C PHE A 255 -9.24 -15.90 19.63
N LYS A 256 -8.00 -16.38 19.74
CA LYS A 256 -7.68 -17.62 20.46
C LYS A 256 -6.94 -17.33 21.76
N LYS A 257 -5.78 -16.67 21.67
CA LYS A 257 -4.96 -16.27 22.82
C LYS A 257 -3.88 -15.28 22.39
N PHE A 258 -3.25 -14.63 23.35
CA PHE A 258 -2.01 -13.88 23.16
C PHE A 258 -0.99 -14.29 24.22
N THR A 259 0.29 -14.01 23.98
CA THR A 259 1.35 -14.19 24.97
C THR A 259 2.09 -12.86 25.20
N LYS A 260 2.39 -12.58 26.47
CA LYS A 260 3.13 -11.40 26.91
C LYS A 260 4.55 -11.77 27.29
N ASP A 261 5.48 -10.83 27.08
CA ASP A 261 6.83 -10.93 27.61
C ASP A 261 6.89 -10.47 29.08
N GLU A 262 8.07 -10.55 29.70
CA GLU A 262 8.29 -10.16 31.11
C GLU A 262 7.93 -8.68 31.38
N SER A 263 7.95 -7.82 30.35
CA SER A 263 7.56 -6.41 30.46
C SER A 263 6.04 -6.19 30.35
N GLY A 264 5.26 -7.25 30.11
CA GLY A 264 3.81 -7.19 29.92
C GLY A 264 3.38 -6.84 28.49
N ARG A 265 4.33 -6.66 27.56
CA ARG A 265 4.05 -6.37 26.15
C ARG A 265 3.62 -7.66 25.44
N ILE A 266 2.56 -7.56 24.64
CA ILE A 266 2.12 -8.67 23.79
C ILE A 266 3.13 -8.82 22.65
N TYR A 267 3.75 -10.00 22.53
CA TYR A 267 4.71 -10.29 21.46
C TYR A 267 4.19 -11.32 20.44
N ASN A 268 3.14 -12.06 20.77
CA ASN A 268 2.48 -13.00 19.87
C ASN A 268 0.96 -13.00 20.10
N TYR A 269 0.20 -13.03 19.01
CA TYR A 269 -1.26 -12.98 18.99
C TYR A 269 -1.78 -14.05 18.03
N GLU A 270 -2.60 -14.98 18.52
CA GLU A 270 -3.11 -16.11 17.74
C GLU A 270 -4.59 -15.92 17.44
N LEU A 271 -4.95 -16.02 16.16
CA LEU A 271 -6.31 -16.15 15.68
C LEU A 271 -6.54 -17.55 15.13
N VAL A 272 -7.76 -18.07 15.31
CA VAL A 272 -8.21 -19.34 14.74
C VAL A 272 -9.36 -19.09 13.77
N ARG A 273 -9.48 -19.92 12.73
CA ARG A 273 -10.59 -19.84 11.78
C ARG A 273 -11.94 -19.98 12.48
N PHE A 274 -12.91 -19.16 12.11
CA PHE A 274 -14.29 -19.27 12.57
C PHE A 274 -15.10 -20.18 11.64
N GLU A 275 -15.49 -21.37 12.14
CA GLU A 275 -16.16 -22.40 11.33
C GLU A 275 -17.60 -22.02 10.90
N ASN A 276 -18.22 -21.07 11.60
CA ASN A 276 -19.57 -20.59 11.30
C ASN A 276 -19.57 -19.24 10.54
N PHE A 277 -18.46 -18.90 9.88
CA PHE A 277 -18.38 -17.68 9.09
C PHE A 277 -19.39 -17.71 7.92
N TYR A 278 -20.22 -16.68 7.82
CA TYR A 278 -21.38 -16.58 6.92
C TYR A 278 -21.04 -16.49 5.42
N ARG A 279 -19.76 -16.35 5.07
CA ARG A 279 -19.25 -16.34 3.69
C ARG A 279 -18.44 -17.62 3.42
N GLN A 280 -17.61 -17.60 2.38
CA GLN A 280 -16.63 -18.66 2.15
C GLN A 280 -15.70 -18.77 3.36
N LEU A 281 -15.60 -20.00 3.91
CA LEU A 281 -14.64 -20.32 4.96
C LEU A 281 -13.21 -20.17 4.46
N ALA A 282 -12.34 -19.63 5.31
CA ALA A 282 -10.91 -19.56 5.02
C ALA A 282 -10.32 -20.96 4.86
N PHE A 283 -9.35 -21.13 3.94
CA PHE A 283 -8.58 -22.37 3.87
C PHE A 283 -7.52 -22.45 5.00
N LEU A 284 -7.02 -21.32 5.49
CA LEU A 284 -6.12 -21.29 6.63
C LEU A 284 -6.86 -21.66 7.92
N GLU A 285 -6.27 -22.51 8.76
CA GLU A 285 -6.84 -22.88 10.07
C GLU A 285 -6.56 -21.82 11.13
N GLY A 286 -5.55 -20.96 10.92
CA GLY A 286 -5.22 -19.88 11.83
C GLY A 286 -4.39 -18.79 11.18
N PHE A 287 -4.34 -17.65 11.85
CA PHE A 287 -3.53 -16.50 11.46
C PHE A 287 -2.90 -15.90 12.73
N ASN A 288 -1.58 -15.87 12.78
CA ASN A 288 -0.82 -15.40 13.93
C ASN A 288 -0.08 -14.12 13.59
N PHE A 289 0.07 -13.24 14.58
CA PHE A 289 0.90 -12.05 14.49
C PHE A 289 2.04 -12.16 15.50
N GLN A 290 3.26 -11.89 15.04
CA GLN A 290 4.43 -11.74 15.89
C GLN A 290 4.94 -10.30 15.85
N PHE A 291 5.04 -9.67 17.01
CA PHE A 291 5.35 -8.24 17.12
C PHE A 291 6.83 -7.98 17.36
N TYR A 292 7.36 -6.99 16.65
CA TYR A 292 8.76 -6.58 16.67
C TYR A 292 8.88 -5.08 16.95
N SER A 293 10.00 -4.67 17.55
CA SER A 293 10.27 -3.24 17.80
C SER A 293 10.95 -2.54 16.63
N ALA A 294 11.55 -3.29 15.70
CA ALA A 294 12.24 -2.75 14.53
C ALA A 294 12.19 -3.72 13.35
N TYR A 295 12.27 -3.16 12.14
CA TYR A 295 12.43 -3.94 10.90
C TYR A 295 13.83 -4.59 10.81
N ASP A 296 14.83 -3.82 11.22
CA ASP A 296 16.28 -4.08 11.15
C ASP A 296 16.81 -4.79 12.41
N GLY A 297 18.02 -5.39 12.29
CA GLY A 297 18.80 -5.91 13.41
C GLY A 297 18.73 -7.42 13.53
N ASP A 298 19.59 -8.02 14.37
CA ASP A 298 19.68 -9.48 14.52
C ASP A 298 18.39 -10.12 15.05
N SER A 299 17.63 -9.36 15.84
CA SER A 299 16.30 -9.73 16.33
C SER A 299 15.16 -8.99 15.61
N GLY A 300 15.45 -8.33 14.49
CA GLY A 300 14.48 -7.56 13.70
C GLY A 300 13.51 -8.43 12.90
N ALA A 301 12.39 -7.82 12.48
CA ALA A 301 11.36 -8.50 11.71
C ALA A 301 11.88 -9.09 10.39
N ILE A 302 12.80 -8.39 9.70
CA ILE A 302 13.39 -8.86 8.44
C ILE A 302 14.18 -10.16 8.64
N GLN A 303 14.97 -10.29 9.72
CA GLN A 303 15.72 -11.51 9.98
C GLN A 303 14.81 -12.68 10.32
N ALA A 304 13.70 -12.44 11.02
CA ALA A 304 12.73 -13.48 11.31
C ALA A 304 12.14 -14.10 10.05
N VAL A 305 11.79 -13.28 9.05
CA VAL A 305 11.25 -13.76 7.76
C VAL A 305 12.32 -14.52 7.00
N ARG A 306 13.55 -13.97 6.89
CA ARG A 306 14.66 -14.60 6.17
C ARG A 306 15.05 -15.96 6.72
N ASN A 307 14.89 -16.14 8.03
CA ASN A 307 15.16 -17.39 8.74
C ASN A 307 13.93 -18.32 8.82
N GLN A 308 12.83 -17.96 8.14
CA GLN A 308 11.57 -18.72 8.13
C GLN A 308 11.00 -18.98 9.54
N LYS A 309 11.26 -18.06 10.48
CA LYS A 309 10.60 -18.07 11.80
C LYS A 309 9.16 -17.57 11.72
N VAL A 310 8.91 -16.70 10.76
CA VAL A 310 7.60 -16.16 10.38
C VAL A 310 7.45 -16.30 8.87
N ASP A 311 6.22 -16.34 8.39
CA ASP A 311 5.90 -16.61 6.98
C ASP A 311 5.76 -15.33 6.15
N SER A 312 5.53 -14.17 6.78
CA SER A 312 5.33 -12.90 6.08
C SER A 312 5.78 -11.70 6.92
N LEU A 313 5.91 -10.54 6.28
CA LEU A 313 6.16 -9.26 6.92
C LEU A 313 5.17 -8.24 6.34
N SER A 314 4.35 -7.67 7.22
CA SER A 314 3.32 -6.68 6.91
C SER A 314 3.83 -5.58 5.97
N PHE A 315 4.97 -4.96 6.27
CA PHE A 315 5.55 -3.90 5.45
C PHE A 315 7.07 -4.00 5.33
N VAL A 316 7.61 -3.77 4.13
CA VAL A 316 9.05 -3.67 3.87
C VAL A 316 9.41 -2.21 3.55
N PRO A 317 10.17 -1.53 4.41
CA PRO A 317 10.71 -0.21 4.07
C PRO A 317 11.56 -0.25 2.80
N LYS A 318 11.38 0.73 1.90
CA LYS A 318 12.04 0.78 0.58
C LYS A 318 13.56 0.65 0.67
N ASN A 319 14.18 1.34 1.62
CA ASN A 319 15.62 1.30 1.87
C ASN A 319 16.14 -0.04 2.44
N LEU A 320 15.26 -0.93 2.90
CA LEU A 320 15.63 -2.24 3.46
C LEU A 320 15.26 -3.41 2.52
N ARG A 321 14.76 -3.12 1.32
CA ARG A 321 14.30 -4.12 0.36
C ARG A 321 15.37 -5.17 0.04
N GLU A 322 16.57 -4.74 -0.34
CA GLU A 322 17.67 -5.66 -0.68
C GLU A 322 18.06 -6.58 0.48
N ARG A 323 17.78 -6.16 1.73
CA ARG A 323 18.12 -6.95 2.91
C ARG A 323 17.16 -8.12 3.13
N ILE A 324 15.88 -7.97 2.75
CA ILE A 324 14.89 -9.04 2.93
C ILE A 324 14.95 -10.07 1.81
N GLU A 325 15.44 -9.72 0.62
CA GLU A 325 15.41 -10.59 -0.56
C GLU A 325 16.02 -11.99 -0.32
N ARG A 326 15.20 -13.01 -0.59
CA ARG A 326 15.54 -14.44 -0.56
C ARG A 326 14.69 -15.17 -1.60
N LYS A 327 15.14 -16.36 -2.05
CA LYS A 327 14.41 -17.17 -3.03
C LYS A 327 13.00 -17.59 -2.60
N HIS A 328 12.79 -17.77 -1.30
CA HIS A 328 11.51 -18.20 -0.72
C HIS A 328 10.61 -17.03 -0.31
N ILE A 329 11.00 -15.79 -0.62
CA ILE A 329 10.25 -14.58 -0.28
C ILE A 329 9.77 -13.93 -1.57
N VAL A 330 8.47 -13.72 -1.64
CA VAL A 330 7.77 -13.00 -2.71
C VAL A 330 7.43 -11.61 -2.19
N LEU A 331 7.90 -10.57 -2.88
CA LEU A 331 7.54 -9.19 -2.60
C LEU A 331 6.35 -8.79 -3.48
N LYS A 332 5.21 -8.49 -2.85
CA LYS A 332 4.05 -7.88 -3.51
C LYS A 332 4.08 -6.38 -3.33
N ILE A 333 4.00 -5.66 -4.45
CA ILE A 333 3.94 -4.20 -4.48
C ILE A 333 2.47 -3.82 -4.69
N LEU A 334 1.85 -3.23 -3.67
CA LEU A 334 0.44 -2.86 -3.64
C LEU A 334 0.31 -1.35 -3.85
N GLN A 335 -0.69 -0.93 -4.62
CA GLN A 335 -0.99 0.49 -4.82
C GLN A 335 -1.84 1.04 -3.67
N LEU A 336 -1.52 2.26 -3.22
CA LEU A 336 -2.27 3.02 -2.22
C LEU A 336 -2.91 4.24 -2.89
N PRO A 337 -4.15 4.62 -2.54
CA PRO A 337 -4.79 5.84 -3.02
C PRO A 337 -4.26 7.04 -2.24
N GLN A 338 -2.97 7.32 -2.40
CA GLN A 338 -2.30 8.44 -1.77
C GLN A 338 -1.28 9.04 -2.73
N TYR A 339 -0.87 10.27 -2.49
CA TYR A 339 0.19 10.90 -3.26
C TYR A 339 1.13 11.70 -2.40
N THR A 340 2.35 11.90 -2.91
CA THR A 340 3.33 12.85 -2.37
C THR A 340 3.37 14.11 -3.23
N THR A 341 3.26 15.26 -2.59
CA THR A 341 3.07 16.57 -3.23
C THR A 341 3.86 17.67 -2.51
N LEU A 342 4.29 18.67 -3.27
CA LEU A 342 4.82 19.93 -2.76
C LEU A 342 3.70 20.98 -2.71
N PHE A 343 3.24 21.37 -1.53
CA PHE A 343 2.18 22.37 -1.35
C PHE A 343 2.78 23.76 -1.15
N PHE A 344 2.35 24.74 -1.95
CA PHE A 344 2.82 26.12 -1.82
C PHE A 344 1.96 26.90 -0.83
N ASN A 345 2.56 27.41 0.24
CA ASN A 345 1.89 28.30 1.17
C ASN A 345 2.06 29.77 0.74
N GLN A 346 1.18 30.20 -0.16
CA GLN A 346 1.20 31.55 -0.75
C GLN A 346 0.87 32.65 0.28
N THR A 347 0.32 32.29 1.44
CA THR A 347 0.04 33.23 2.53
C THR A 347 1.25 33.44 3.44
N ARG A 348 2.13 32.45 3.55
CA ARG A 348 3.34 32.50 4.38
C ARG A 348 4.51 33.19 3.69
N ASN A 349 4.73 32.89 2.41
CA ASN A 349 5.80 33.47 1.61
C ASN A 349 5.23 34.18 0.38
N GLU A 350 5.39 35.51 0.34
CA GLU A 350 4.81 36.35 -0.71
C GLU A 350 5.40 36.09 -2.09
N VAL A 351 6.63 35.61 -2.16
CA VAL A 351 7.29 35.21 -3.40
C VAL A 351 6.45 34.12 -4.11
N LEU A 352 5.85 33.21 -3.33
CA LEU A 352 5.03 32.13 -3.87
C LEU A 352 3.68 32.61 -4.41
N LYS A 353 3.27 33.89 -4.25
CA LYS A 353 2.08 34.43 -4.91
C LYS A 353 2.29 34.58 -6.42
N ASP A 354 3.53 34.78 -6.88
CA ASP A 354 3.85 34.84 -8.29
C ASP A 354 3.84 33.43 -8.93
N LYS A 355 2.91 33.23 -9.85
CA LYS A 355 2.77 31.96 -10.60
C LYS A 355 4.02 31.63 -11.41
N ASN A 356 4.76 32.62 -11.92
CA ASN A 356 5.99 32.36 -12.68
C ASN A 356 7.07 31.72 -11.81
N ILE A 357 7.14 32.10 -10.52
CA ILE A 357 8.08 31.48 -9.58
C ILE A 357 7.65 30.05 -9.30
N ARG A 358 6.37 29.82 -9.01
CA ARG A 358 5.85 28.44 -8.81
C ARG A 358 6.07 27.56 -10.04
N LEU A 359 5.90 28.11 -11.25
CA LEU A 359 6.14 27.41 -12.50
C LEU A 359 7.63 27.11 -12.71
N ALA A 360 8.52 28.07 -12.44
CA ALA A 360 9.96 27.85 -12.52
C ALA A 360 10.44 26.77 -11.53
N LEU A 361 9.92 26.80 -10.29
CA LEU A 361 10.17 25.75 -9.30
C LEU A 361 9.68 24.39 -9.78
N ALA A 362 8.55 24.32 -10.50
CA ALA A 362 8.03 23.07 -11.06
C ALA A 362 8.84 22.58 -12.26
N GLU A 363 9.18 23.45 -13.20
CA GLU A 363 9.98 23.15 -14.40
C GLU A 363 11.41 22.72 -14.06
N SER A 364 11.96 23.17 -12.93
CA SER A 364 13.28 22.74 -12.47
C SER A 364 13.33 21.32 -11.91
N LEU A 365 12.20 20.65 -11.67
CA LEU A 365 12.18 19.32 -11.05
C LEU A 365 12.17 18.18 -12.08
N ASP A 366 13.21 17.35 -12.05
CA ASP A 366 13.20 16.06 -12.74
C ASP A 366 12.46 15.02 -11.88
N LYS A 367 11.14 14.93 -12.04
CA LYS A 367 10.28 14.01 -11.29
C LYS A 367 10.66 12.54 -11.49
N GLU A 368 11.15 12.16 -12.67
CA GLU A 368 11.60 10.79 -12.97
C GLU A 368 12.85 10.44 -12.17
N ARG A 369 13.80 11.38 -12.10
CA ARG A 369 15.00 11.22 -11.28
C ARG A 369 14.66 11.15 -9.80
N ILE A 370 13.75 12.00 -9.31
CA ILE A 370 13.26 11.95 -7.92
C ILE A 370 12.62 10.59 -7.62
N LEU A 371 11.73 10.10 -8.48
CA LEU A 371 11.10 8.77 -8.32
C LEU A 371 12.15 7.65 -8.25
N LYS A 372 13.11 7.68 -9.16
CA LYS A 372 14.15 6.65 -9.27
C LYS A 372 15.08 6.62 -8.07
N GLU A 373 15.55 7.77 -7.61
CA GLU A 373 16.60 7.87 -6.59
C GLU A 373 16.05 7.96 -5.16
N ALA A 374 14.93 8.66 -4.93
CA ALA A 374 14.38 8.82 -3.57
C ALA A 374 13.49 7.66 -3.11
N ILE A 375 12.88 6.94 -4.07
CA ILE A 375 11.96 5.84 -3.76
C ILE A 375 12.26 4.55 -4.55
N ASN A 376 13.48 4.41 -5.06
CA ASN A 376 13.98 3.25 -5.80
C ASN A 376 13.12 2.89 -7.03
N GLY A 377 12.44 3.87 -7.63
CA GLY A 377 11.52 3.65 -8.76
C GLY A 377 10.19 2.98 -8.37
N GLU A 378 9.90 2.83 -7.08
CA GLU A 378 8.66 2.23 -6.57
C GLU A 378 7.57 3.29 -6.41
N GLY A 379 6.83 3.52 -7.49
CA GLY A 379 5.70 4.43 -7.53
C GLY A 379 5.30 4.77 -8.95
N GLN A 380 4.36 5.70 -9.06
CA GLN A 380 3.92 6.22 -10.35
C GLN A 380 3.90 7.75 -10.29
N ILE A 381 4.49 8.43 -11.28
CA ILE A 381 4.41 9.89 -11.38
C ILE A 381 2.97 10.31 -11.60
N ILE A 382 2.58 11.38 -10.92
CA ILE A 382 1.28 12.01 -11.08
C ILE A 382 1.43 13.52 -11.31
N ASN A 383 0.42 14.12 -11.95
CA ASN A 383 0.45 15.53 -12.36
C ASN A 383 -0.74 16.34 -11.81
N SER A 384 -1.70 15.66 -11.20
CA SER A 384 -2.94 16.23 -10.67
C SER A 384 -3.37 15.41 -9.43
N PRO A 385 -4.36 15.88 -8.64
CA PRO A 385 -4.77 15.19 -7.41
C PRO A 385 -5.69 13.99 -7.67
N VAL A 386 -6.17 13.80 -8.90
CA VAL A 386 -7.02 12.65 -9.24
C VAL A 386 -6.10 11.50 -9.64
N LEU A 387 -6.20 10.40 -8.93
CA LEU A 387 -5.30 9.25 -9.09
C LEU A 387 -5.73 8.34 -10.25
N PRO A 388 -4.80 7.51 -10.78
CA PRO A 388 -5.14 6.48 -11.75
C PRO A 388 -6.36 5.64 -11.31
N ASP A 389 -7.17 5.23 -12.29
CA ASP A 389 -8.42 4.47 -12.10
C ASP A 389 -9.56 5.22 -11.39
N SER A 390 -9.37 6.49 -11.03
CA SER A 390 -10.45 7.35 -10.53
C SER A 390 -11.25 7.99 -11.68
N PRO A 391 -12.56 8.29 -11.48
CA PRO A 391 -13.36 8.99 -12.49
C PRO A 391 -12.71 10.34 -12.87
N GLY A 392 -12.59 10.59 -14.18
CA GLY A 392 -12.01 11.82 -14.70
C GLY A 392 -10.48 11.88 -14.71
N TYR A 393 -9.78 10.80 -14.34
CA TYR A 393 -8.32 10.73 -14.42
C TYR A 393 -7.80 10.99 -15.85
N ASN A 394 -6.78 11.84 -15.96
CA ASN A 394 -6.06 12.09 -17.20
C ASN A 394 -4.60 12.46 -16.90
N SER A 395 -3.66 11.66 -17.39
CA SER A 395 -2.22 11.81 -17.11
C SER A 395 -1.59 13.07 -17.70
N GLU A 396 -2.20 13.67 -18.73
CA GLU A 396 -1.68 14.86 -19.41
C GLU A 396 -2.12 16.17 -18.73
N ILE A 397 -3.18 16.13 -17.90
CA ILE A 397 -3.61 17.33 -17.17
C ILE A 397 -2.59 17.66 -16.08
N GLY A 398 -2.14 18.92 -16.05
CA GLY A 398 -1.16 19.42 -15.09
C GLY A 398 0.27 18.94 -15.34
N LYS A 399 0.54 18.26 -16.46
CA LYS A 399 1.89 17.81 -16.81
C LYS A 399 2.79 19.01 -17.07
N ILE A 400 3.88 19.09 -16.31
CA ILE A 400 4.94 20.07 -16.45
C ILE A 400 6.21 19.30 -16.77
N ASN A 401 6.87 19.63 -17.87
CA ASN A 401 8.11 18.99 -18.28
C ASN A 401 9.29 19.62 -17.55
N TYR A 402 10.30 18.81 -17.28
CA TYR A 402 11.57 19.28 -16.76
C TYR A 402 12.29 20.14 -17.81
N ASP A 403 12.47 21.42 -17.51
CA ASP A 403 13.15 22.40 -18.36
C ASP A 403 13.81 23.51 -17.51
N ILE A 404 15.08 23.28 -17.15
CA ILE A 404 15.89 24.27 -16.43
C ILE A 404 16.04 25.58 -17.22
N THR A 405 16.04 25.54 -18.56
CA THR A 405 16.24 26.75 -19.37
C THR A 405 15.02 27.65 -19.25
N SER A 406 13.83 27.09 -19.43
CA SER A 406 12.56 27.80 -19.23
C SER A 406 12.43 28.34 -17.81
N ALA A 407 12.76 27.52 -16.79
CA ALA A 407 12.76 27.94 -15.39
C ALA A 407 13.67 29.17 -15.16
N ASN A 408 14.89 29.16 -15.73
CA ASN A 408 15.78 30.31 -15.64
C ASN A 408 15.20 31.57 -16.31
N VAL A 409 14.60 31.44 -17.50
CA VAL A 409 13.97 32.56 -18.21
C VAL A 409 12.82 33.18 -17.42
N LEU A 410 12.00 32.35 -16.75
CA LEU A 410 10.92 32.83 -15.87
C LEU A 410 11.48 33.64 -14.70
N LEU A 411 12.53 33.13 -14.05
CA LEU A 411 13.13 33.77 -12.88
C LEU A 411 13.94 35.02 -13.22
N ASP A 412 14.65 35.06 -14.36
CA ASP A 412 15.53 36.17 -14.75
C ASP A 412 14.77 37.52 -14.88
N LYS A 413 13.45 37.51 -15.08
CA LYS A 413 12.61 38.71 -15.24
C LYS A 413 12.57 39.59 -13.99
N GLU A 414 12.36 38.98 -12.82
CA GLU A 414 12.22 39.70 -11.54
C GLU A 414 13.33 39.36 -10.54
N TRP A 415 14.08 38.29 -10.81
CA TRP A 415 15.09 37.72 -9.91
C TRP A 415 16.40 37.44 -10.66
N PRO A 416 17.10 38.48 -11.17
CA PRO A 416 18.38 38.32 -11.86
C PRO A 416 19.43 37.58 -11.02
N LYS A 417 20.34 36.91 -11.72
CA LYS A 417 21.42 36.13 -11.12
C LYS A 417 22.48 37.03 -10.49
N ILE A 418 22.97 36.61 -9.33
CA ILE A 418 24.17 37.14 -8.68
C ILE A 418 25.13 35.98 -8.43
N THR A 419 26.43 36.26 -8.43
CA THR A 419 27.45 35.25 -8.15
C THR A 419 27.42 34.81 -6.69
N ALA A 420 27.96 33.62 -6.41
CA ALA A 420 28.12 33.16 -5.02
C ALA A 420 28.97 34.12 -4.17
N GLU A 421 29.98 34.76 -4.76
CA GLU A 421 30.82 35.75 -4.05
C GLU A 421 30.05 37.03 -3.72
N GLU A 422 29.22 37.54 -4.65
CA GLU A 422 28.34 38.68 -4.38
C GLU A 422 27.34 38.35 -3.27
N TYR A 423 26.74 37.16 -3.28
CA TYR A 423 25.87 36.72 -2.21
C TYR A 423 26.61 36.59 -0.87
N LYS A 424 27.82 36.01 -0.87
CA LYS A 424 28.64 35.87 0.33
C LYS A 424 28.94 37.23 0.95
N GLU A 425 29.23 38.24 0.14
CA GLU A 425 29.45 39.60 0.64
C GLU A 425 28.17 40.23 1.19
N ILE A 426 27.03 40.09 0.51
CA ILE A 426 25.73 40.56 1.02
C ILE A 426 25.44 39.93 2.40
N ARG A 427 25.57 38.60 2.51
CA ARG A 427 25.28 37.89 3.76
C ARG A 427 26.28 38.23 4.86
N ARG A 428 27.55 38.46 4.52
CA ARG A 428 28.57 38.93 5.46
C ARG A 428 28.14 40.25 6.11
N GLN A 429 27.68 41.20 5.31
CA GLN A 429 27.21 42.51 5.80
C GLN A 429 25.95 42.38 6.66
N GLU A 430 25.01 41.49 6.28
CA GLU A 430 23.81 41.21 7.08
C GLU A 430 24.18 40.66 8.47
N ILE A 431 25.00 39.61 8.54
CA ILE A 431 25.43 39.00 9.81
C ILE A 431 26.18 40.02 10.68
N LEU A 432 27.07 40.82 10.08
CA LEU A 432 27.74 41.91 10.81
C LEU A 432 26.73 42.88 11.41
N SER A 433 25.72 43.29 10.65
CA SER A 433 24.67 44.20 11.12
C SER A 433 23.79 43.59 12.23
N GLU A 434 23.50 42.29 12.15
CA GLU A 434 22.74 41.54 13.16
C GLU A 434 23.52 41.46 14.48
N LEU A 435 24.81 41.10 14.40
CA LEU A 435 25.71 41.01 15.56
C LEU A 435 25.94 42.37 16.22
N GLN A 436 26.07 43.45 15.42
CA GLN A 436 26.17 44.81 15.95
C GLN A 436 24.90 45.20 16.69
N LYS A 437 23.71 44.97 16.12
CA LYS A 437 22.43 45.24 16.79
C LYS A 437 22.26 44.46 18.08
N SER A 438 22.67 43.18 18.13
CA SER A 438 22.61 42.40 19.38
C SER A 438 23.54 42.96 20.45
N ASN A 439 24.73 43.43 20.07
CA ASN A 439 25.69 44.03 21.00
C ASN A 439 25.22 45.40 21.52
N THR A 440 24.62 46.25 20.67
CA THR A 440 24.06 47.55 21.11
C THR A 440 22.88 47.37 22.07
N THR A 441 22.05 46.33 21.86
CA THR A 441 20.92 46.01 22.74
C THR A 441 21.38 45.47 24.10
N ALA A 442 22.46 44.68 24.13
CA ALA A 442 23.09 44.22 25.37
C ALA A 442 23.72 45.38 26.16
N VAL A 443 24.38 46.33 25.49
CA VAL A 443 25.03 47.50 26.12
C VAL A 443 24.01 48.52 26.63
N ALA A 444 22.87 48.72 25.95
CA ALA A 444 21.80 49.61 26.41
C ALA A 444 21.13 49.17 27.72
N THR A 445 21.25 47.89 28.10
CA THR A 445 20.71 47.36 29.37
C THR A 445 21.70 47.51 30.54
N SER A 446 22.95 47.89 30.25
CA SER A 446 24.01 48.09 31.24
C SER A 446 24.66 49.47 31.10
N THR A 447 24.11 50.44 31.83
CA THR A 447 24.67 51.77 32.17
C THR A 447 24.91 52.80 31.06
N SER A 448 24.41 54.01 31.33
CA SER A 448 24.79 55.26 30.67
C SER A 448 26.26 55.56 30.91
N ASN A 449 27.07 55.53 29.87
CA ASN A 449 28.15 56.49 29.68
C ASN A 449 28.54 56.53 28.21
N ALA A 450 28.59 57.76 27.68
CA ALA A 450 28.93 58.05 26.31
C ALA A 450 30.32 57.51 25.96
N VAL A 451 30.40 56.68 24.92
CA VAL A 451 31.63 56.45 24.19
C VAL A 451 31.33 56.56 22.70
N SER A 452 31.88 57.61 22.11
CA SER A 452 32.12 57.70 20.67
C SER A 452 33.16 56.65 20.32
N SER A 453 32.80 55.66 19.51
CA SER A 453 33.78 54.82 18.84
C SER A 453 33.24 54.41 17.49
N THR A 454 33.89 54.88 16.44
CA THR A 454 34.02 54.17 15.17
C THR A 454 34.37 52.71 15.50
N GLU A 455 33.38 51.82 15.45
CA GLU A 455 33.55 50.39 15.75
C GLU A 455 34.51 49.79 14.70
N GLN A 456 35.76 49.58 15.09
CA GLN A 456 36.65 48.69 14.36
C GLN A 456 36.15 47.26 14.54
N ILE A 457 35.87 46.58 13.43
CA ILE A 457 35.49 45.17 13.40
C ILE A 457 36.59 44.36 14.14
N THR A 458 36.26 43.77 15.30
CA THR A 458 37.21 42.96 16.06
C THR A 458 37.48 41.62 15.36
N PRO A 459 38.70 41.04 15.50
CA PRO A 459 39.03 39.72 14.94
C PRO A 459 38.06 38.61 15.38
N GLU A 460 37.55 38.69 16.62
CA GLU A 460 36.52 37.77 17.14
C GLU A 460 35.20 37.86 16.37
N LEU A 461 34.74 39.07 16.04
CA LEU A 461 33.52 39.30 15.27
C LEU A 461 33.66 38.76 13.85
N GLN A 462 34.82 38.99 13.21
CA GLN A 462 35.14 38.41 11.89
C GLN A 462 35.11 36.88 11.91
N LYS A 463 35.67 36.27 12.95
CA LYS A 463 35.66 34.82 13.12
C LYS A 463 34.24 34.27 13.29
N GLN A 464 33.39 34.94 14.05
CA GLN A 464 31.98 34.56 14.20
C GLN A 464 31.23 34.66 12.87
N VAL A 465 31.41 35.77 12.14
CA VAL A 465 30.79 35.98 10.82
C VAL A 465 31.21 34.90 9.83
N GLU A 466 32.50 34.60 9.71
CA GLU A 466 32.99 33.59 8.77
C GLU A 466 32.55 32.17 9.20
N THR A 467 32.42 31.90 10.51
CA THR A 467 31.88 30.62 11.01
C THR A 467 30.40 30.46 10.61
N THR A 468 29.59 31.50 10.79
CA THR A 468 28.17 31.49 10.39
C THR A 468 28.04 31.35 8.88
N LEU A 469 28.80 32.12 8.09
CA LEU A 469 28.81 32.03 6.63
C LEU A 469 29.14 30.63 6.15
N ASN A 470 30.19 30.00 6.69
CA ASN A 470 30.60 28.65 6.31
C ASN A 470 29.57 27.57 6.69
N THR A 471 28.68 27.86 7.65
CA THR A 471 27.61 26.95 8.07
C THR A 471 26.36 27.10 7.21
N GLU A 472 26.02 28.34 6.81
CA GLU A 472 24.81 28.63 6.04
C GLU A 472 24.97 28.45 4.52
N LEU A 473 26.18 28.64 3.99
CA LEU A 473 26.44 28.58 2.55
C LEU A 473 26.54 27.14 2.06
N ASN A 474 25.71 26.78 1.10
CA ASN A 474 25.94 25.57 0.33
C ASN A 474 27.07 25.81 -0.68
N GLN A 475 28.22 25.18 -0.46
CA GLN A 475 29.40 25.31 -1.33
C GLN A 475 29.15 24.80 -2.76
N ALA A 476 28.14 23.94 -2.97
CA ALA A 476 27.78 23.44 -4.29
C ALA A 476 26.95 24.46 -5.10
N GLN A 477 26.32 25.45 -4.47
CA GLN A 477 25.50 26.44 -5.16
C GLN A 477 26.35 27.57 -5.75
N THR A 478 26.43 27.64 -7.08
CA THR A 478 27.36 28.52 -7.80
C THR A 478 26.81 29.93 -8.06
N PHE A 479 25.49 30.12 -7.98
CA PHE A 479 24.85 31.43 -8.11
C PHE A 479 23.54 31.50 -7.31
N TYR A 480 23.11 32.73 -7.04
CA TYR A 480 21.88 33.04 -6.32
C TYR A 480 21.04 34.02 -7.14
N ARG A 481 19.84 34.33 -6.67
CA ARG A 481 18.96 35.31 -7.32
C ARG A 481 18.53 36.39 -6.35
N LYS A 482 18.49 37.63 -6.84
CA LYS A 482 18.17 38.81 -6.04
C LYS A 482 17.16 39.68 -6.77
N ASN A 483 16.13 40.14 -6.08
CA ASN A 483 15.15 41.06 -6.66
C ASN A 483 15.65 42.53 -6.61
N LYS A 484 14.83 43.44 -7.15
CA LYS A 484 15.11 44.88 -7.18
C LYS A 484 15.20 45.52 -5.78
N ASP A 485 14.54 44.94 -4.78
CA ASP A 485 14.59 45.39 -3.38
C ASP A 485 15.82 44.85 -2.63
N GLY A 486 16.69 44.09 -3.30
CA GLY A 486 17.86 43.48 -2.69
C GLY A 486 17.58 42.17 -1.93
N LYS A 487 16.34 41.67 -1.93
CA LYS A 487 15.99 40.39 -1.29
C LYS A 487 16.50 39.21 -2.11
N ILE A 488 17.01 38.20 -1.42
CA ILE A 488 17.44 36.93 -2.02
C ILE A 488 16.24 36.00 -2.18
N LEU A 489 16.20 35.29 -3.31
CA LEU A 489 15.17 34.29 -3.58
C LEU A 489 15.42 33.06 -2.70
N GLU A 490 14.67 32.96 -1.61
CA GLU A 490 14.79 31.89 -0.63
C GLU A 490 13.45 31.19 -0.38
N ILE A 491 13.50 29.87 -0.26
CA ILE A 491 12.36 29.00 0.02
C ILE A 491 12.70 28.08 1.21
N ASN A 492 11.82 28.03 2.21
CA ASN A 492 11.87 27.02 3.26
C ASN A 492 10.99 25.80 2.92
N LEU A 493 11.62 24.65 2.65
CA LEU A 493 10.98 23.37 2.40
C LEU A 493 10.89 22.57 3.71
N VAL A 494 9.67 22.27 4.15
CA VAL A 494 9.43 21.50 5.38
C VAL A 494 8.92 20.11 5.03
N THR A 495 9.41 19.09 5.72
CA THR A 495 8.93 17.71 5.54
C THR A 495 9.16 16.84 6.78
N VAL A 496 8.59 15.64 6.78
CA VAL A 496 8.77 14.66 7.85
C VAL A 496 10.18 14.07 7.78
N GLY A 497 10.83 13.85 8.92
CA GLY A 497 12.19 13.31 9.00
C GLY A 497 12.34 11.81 8.69
N THR A 498 11.51 11.21 7.82
CA THR A 498 11.73 9.83 7.35
C THR A 498 12.77 9.80 6.23
N GLU A 499 13.43 8.65 6.03
CA GLU A 499 14.51 8.55 5.04
C GLU A 499 14.04 8.83 3.59
N GLU A 500 12.84 8.37 3.22
CA GLU A 500 12.22 8.66 1.92
C GLU A 500 12.03 10.17 1.69
N TYR A 501 11.46 10.87 2.68
CA TYR A 501 11.25 12.31 2.58
C TYR A 501 12.55 13.10 2.63
N LYS A 502 13.55 12.66 3.41
CA LYS A 502 14.89 13.28 3.42
C LYS A 502 15.57 13.22 2.06
N GLN A 503 15.54 12.06 1.41
CA GLN A 503 16.11 11.89 0.08
C GLN A 503 15.39 12.76 -0.95
N ALA A 504 14.05 12.69 -1.00
CA ALA A 504 13.26 13.49 -1.92
C ALA A 504 13.47 15.00 -1.72
N ALA A 505 13.40 15.49 -0.46
CA ALA A 505 13.60 16.91 -0.16
C ALA A 505 15.02 17.39 -0.49
N GLY A 506 16.05 16.57 -0.23
CA GLY A 506 17.42 16.88 -0.61
C GLY A 506 17.60 17.03 -2.12
N MET A 507 16.97 16.16 -2.92
CA MET A 507 16.98 16.27 -4.38
C MET A 507 16.24 17.51 -4.87
N ILE A 508 15.04 17.77 -4.35
CA ILE A 508 14.23 18.96 -4.68
C ILE A 508 15.00 20.24 -4.38
N ALA A 509 15.64 20.33 -3.21
CA ALA A 509 16.49 21.46 -2.85
C ALA A 509 17.67 21.61 -3.82
N GLY A 510 18.31 20.51 -4.23
CA GLY A 510 19.37 20.53 -5.23
C GLY A 510 18.91 21.12 -6.57
N PHE A 511 17.78 20.66 -7.11
CA PHE A 511 17.20 21.20 -8.35
C PHE A 511 16.88 22.70 -8.27
N TRP A 512 16.32 23.15 -7.14
CA TRP A 512 16.04 24.57 -6.92
C TRP A 512 17.32 25.41 -6.80
N GLN A 513 18.36 24.87 -6.17
CA GLN A 513 19.68 25.50 -6.09
C GLN A 513 20.35 25.61 -7.47
N GLU A 514 20.15 24.63 -8.37
CA GLU A 514 20.66 24.68 -9.76
C GLU A 514 20.06 25.84 -10.57
N VAL A 515 18.84 26.28 -10.23
CA VAL A 515 18.22 27.49 -10.79
C VAL A 515 18.44 28.73 -9.92
N GLY A 516 19.31 28.67 -8.91
CA GLY A 516 19.71 29.82 -8.08
C GLY A 516 18.73 30.21 -6.97
N VAL A 517 17.79 29.33 -6.62
CA VAL A 517 16.88 29.50 -5.48
C VAL A 517 17.55 28.93 -4.23
N LYS A 518 17.83 29.79 -3.24
CA LYS A 518 18.34 29.33 -1.94
C LYS A 518 17.24 28.49 -1.27
N THR A 519 17.57 27.26 -0.90
CA THR A 519 16.59 26.34 -0.31
C THR A 519 17.08 25.86 1.05
N LYS A 520 16.28 26.12 2.09
CA LYS A 520 16.45 25.53 3.41
C LYS A 520 15.52 24.33 3.51
N VAL A 521 16.01 23.22 4.09
CA VAL A 521 15.19 22.02 4.32
C VAL A 521 15.09 21.75 5.81
N ASP A 522 13.86 21.82 6.33
CA ASP A 522 13.56 21.55 7.74
C ASP A 522 12.90 20.17 7.88
N PHE A 523 13.53 19.30 8.67
CA PHE A 523 13.03 17.96 8.99
C PHE A 523 12.40 17.95 10.38
N VAL A 524 11.11 17.59 10.44
CA VAL A 524 10.37 17.50 11.70
C VAL A 524 9.99 16.04 11.98
N ALA A 525 10.09 15.63 13.24
CA ALA A 525 9.77 14.26 13.65
C ALA A 525 8.27 13.95 13.45
N SER A 526 7.93 12.75 12.99
CA SER A 526 6.55 12.36 12.66
C SER A 526 5.56 12.57 13.81
N ARG A 527 5.99 12.32 15.06
CA ARG A 527 5.15 12.48 16.26
C ARG A 527 4.78 13.93 16.57
N ASP A 528 5.62 14.88 16.14
CA ASP A 528 5.48 16.31 16.43
C ASP A 528 4.88 17.07 15.23
N PHE A 529 4.92 16.45 14.04
CA PHE A 529 4.58 17.06 12.76
C PHE A 529 3.19 17.70 12.69
N SER A 530 2.17 17.00 13.17
CA SER A 530 0.79 17.54 13.16
C SER A 530 0.68 18.81 14.01
N LYS A 531 1.32 18.82 15.18
CA LYS A 531 1.23 19.92 16.15
C LYS A 531 2.11 21.11 15.76
N GLU A 532 3.31 20.87 15.26
CA GLU A 532 4.30 21.91 14.98
C GLU A 532 4.14 22.50 13.58
N VAL A 533 3.90 21.66 12.57
CA VAL A 533 3.87 22.05 11.16
C VAL A 533 2.44 22.22 10.66
N LEU A 534 1.63 21.16 10.71
CA LEU A 534 0.29 21.18 10.09
C LEU A 534 -0.63 22.18 10.79
N ARG A 535 -0.68 22.19 12.12
CA ARG A 535 -1.55 23.09 12.88
C ARG A 535 -1.29 24.56 12.62
N ASN A 536 -0.02 24.94 12.52
CA ASN A 536 0.39 26.35 12.38
C ASN A 536 0.61 26.79 10.94
N ARG A 537 0.64 25.84 9.99
CA ARG A 537 1.01 26.07 8.58
C ARG A 537 2.38 26.73 8.43
N ASP A 538 3.32 26.37 9.31
CA ASP A 538 4.64 27.01 9.36
C ASP A 538 5.60 26.37 8.34
N TYR A 539 5.39 26.72 7.08
CA TYR A 539 6.20 26.30 5.94
C TYR A 539 5.96 27.25 4.76
N ASP A 540 6.98 27.45 3.93
CA ASP A 540 6.79 28.09 2.62
C ASP A 540 6.31 27.05 1.61
N VAL A 541 7.02 25.91 1.57
CA VAL A 541 6.63 24.74 0.81
C VAL A 541 6.63 23.53 1.72
N LEU A 542 5.58 22.73 1.64
CA LEU A 542 5.45 21.48 2.39
C LEU A 542 5.57 20.30 1.43
N LEU A 543 6.57 19.45 1.62
CA LEU A 543 6.63 18.13 0.98
C LEU A 543 5.93 17.12 1.88
N TYR A 544 4.74 16.66 1.48
CA TYR A 544 3.93 15.79 2.30
C TYR A 544 3.03 14.86 1.49
N GLY A 545 2.57 13.81 2.16
CA GLY A 545 1.71 12.78 1.59
C GLY A 545 0.26 12.97 2.01
N GLU A 546 -0.68 12.88 1.07
CA GLU A 546 -2.12 12.89 1.36
C GLU A 546 -2.73 11.53 1.03
N ILE A 547 -3.42 10.94 2.01
CA ILE A 547 -4.16 9.69 1.86
C ILE A 547 -5.58 10.04 1.43
N ILE A 548 -5.88 9.84 0.15
CA ILE A 548 -7.19 10.15 -0.45
C ILE A 548 -8.22 9.13 0.00
N GLY A 549 -7.81 7.87 0.13
CA GLY A 549 -8.69 6.76 0.48
C GLY A 549 -9.41 6.18 -0.74
N SER A 550 -10.34 5.29 -0.49
CA SER A 550 -11.00 4.48 -1.51
C SER A 550 -11.97 5.26 -2.41
N ASP A 551 -12.68 6.26 -1.86
CA ASP A 551 -13.42 7.23 -2.67
C ASP A 551 -12.50 8.40 -2.99
N PRO A 552 -12.38 8.83 -4.26
CA PRO A 552 -11.42 9.84 -4.65
C PRO A 552 -11.86 11.28 -4.30
N ASP A 553 -12.64 11.49 -3.23
CA ASP A 553 -13.16 12.78 -2.80
C ASP A 553 -12.04 13.79 -2.51
N GLN A 554 -11.93 14.78 -3.39
CA GLN A 554 -10.89 15.81 -3.32
C GLN A 554 -11.25 16.99 -2.41
N TYR A 555 -12.48 17.06 -1.91
CA TYR A 555 -12.93 18.17 -1.09
C TYR A 555 -12.10 18.40 0.19
N PRO A 556 -11.71 17.37 0.98
CA PRO A 556 -10.91 17.58 2.20
C PRO A 556 -9.57 18.28 1.96
N PHE A 557 -9.02 18.12 0.75
CA PHE A 557 -7.67 18.53 0.38
C PHE A 557 -7.63 19.83 -0.43
N TRP A 558 -8.74 20.23 -1.06
CA TRP A 558 -8.71 21.36 -2.01
C TRP A 558 -9.86 22.36 -1.87
N HIS A 559 -10.91 22.06 -1.10
CA HIS A 559 -11.97 23.02 -0.84
C HIS A 559 -11.48 24.13 0.11
N SER A 560 -11.89 25.38 -0.13
CA SER A 560 -11.42 26.55 0.64
C SER A 560 -11.75 26.47 2.12
N SER A 561 -12.88 25.87 2.49
CA SER A 561 -13.29 25.67 3.88
C SER A 561 -12.34 24.75 4.67
N GLN A 562 -11.45 24.03 3.98
CA GLN A 562 -10.49 23.10 4.57
C GLN A 562 -9.09 23.71 4.72
N ALA A 563 -8.91 25.00 4.42
CA ALA A 563 -7.61 25.67 4.46
C ALA A 563 -7.02 25.73 5.89
N ASN A 564 -7.88 25.86 6.90
CA ASN A 564 -7.47 25.96 8.30
C ASN A 564 -7.46 24.60 8.99
N PHE A 565 -6.55 24.40 9.94
CA PHE A 565 -6.52 23.20 10.79
C PHE A 565 -7.87 23.01 11.51
N PRO A 566 -8.43 21.79 11.55
CA PRO A 566 -7.83 20.50 11.17
C PRO A 566 -7.99 20.11 9.69
N GLY A 567 -8.50 20.99 8.83
CA GLY A 567 -8.63 20.73 7.39
C GLY A 567 -7.30 20.42 6.70
N LEU A 568 -7.37 19.73 5.56
CA LEU A 568 -6.21 19.20 4.84
C LEU A 568 -5.94 19.95 3.53
N ASN A 569 -6.49 21.15 3.33
CA ASN A 569 -6.03 22.01 2.23
C ASN A 569 -4.72 22.69 2.61
N LEU A 570 -3.64 21.94 2.40
CA LEU A 570 -2.28 22.29 2.84
C LEU A 570 -1.65 23.40 1.98
N ALA A 571 -2.18 23.68 0.79
CA ALA A 571 -1.78 24.81 -0.03
C ALA A 571 -2.48 26.13 0.35
N GLY A 572 -3.49 26.08 1.23
CA GLY A 572 -4.35 27.24 1.50
C GLY A 572 -5.08 27.74 0.25
N TYR A 573 -5.40 26.81 -0.67
CA TYR A 573 -6.01 27.11 -1.96
C TYR A 573 -7.45 27.61 -1.78
N VAL A 574 -7.78 28.75 -2.36
CA VAL A 574 -9.12 29.35 -2.27
C VAL A 574 -9.60 29.72 -3.67
N ASN A 575 -10.58 28.98 -4.17
CA ASN A 575 -11.20 29.26 -5.46
C ASN A 575 -12.68 28.86 -5.46
N ARG A 576 -13.57 29.83 -5.68
CA ARG A 576 -15.03 29.63 -5.64
C ARG A 576 -15.54 28.63 -6.68
N ASN A 577 -14.91 28.57 -7.86
CA ASN A 577 -15.30 27.63 -8.91
C ASN A 577 -14.86 26.21 -8.56
N ALA A 578 -13.68 26.06 -7.98
CA ALA A 578 -13.22 24.77 -7.45
C ALA A 578 -14.15 24.29 -6.34
N ASP A 579 -14.50 25.17 -5.39
CA ASP A 579 -15.42 24.87 -4.30
C ASP A 579 -16.77 24.36 -4.79
N ALA A 580 -17.41 25.10 -5.70
CA ALA A 580 -18.68 24.70 -6.29
C ALA A 580 -18.61 23.37 -7.05
N THR A 581 -17.50 23.13 -7.75
CA THR A 581 -17.27 21.87 -8.49
C THR A 581 -17.14 20.69 -7.52
N LEU A 582 -16.33 20.81 -6.48
CA LEU A 582 -16.14 19.78 -5.45
C LEU A 582 -17.42 19.47 -4.67
N GLN A 583 -18.22 20.49 -4.34
CA GLN A 583 -19.54 20.30 -3.74
C GLN A 583 -20.48 19.52 -4.67
N LYS A 584 -20.49 19.84 -5.97
CA LYS A 584 -21.31 19.14 -6.95
C LYS A 584 -20.89 17.67 -7.11
N ILE A 585 -19.59 17.38 -7.07
CA ILE A 585 -19.05 16.03 -7.11
C ILE A 585 -19.59 15.16 -5.96
N ARG A 586 -19.69 15.71 -4.74
CA ARG A 586 -20.16 14.98 -3.55
C ARG A 586 -21.63 14.57 -3.57
N VAL A 587 -22.46 15.26 -4.38
CA VAL A 587 -23.90 15.03 -4.45
C VAL A 587 -24.35 14.30 -5.71
N THR A 588 -23.53 14.28 -6.77
CA THR A 588 -23.87 13.54 -7.99
C THR A 588 -23.71 12.03 -7.80
N THR A 589 -24.55 11.28 -8.50
CA THR A 589 -24.51 9.81 -8.58
C THR A 589 -24.37 9.33 -10.02
N ASP A 590 -24.23 10.26 -10.97
CA ASP A 590 -23.96 9.95 -12.37
C ASP A 590 -22.44 9.89 -12.57
N GLU A 591 -21.93 8.70 -12.87
CA GLU A 591 -20.49 8.46 -13.03
C GLU A 591 -19.87 9.27 -14.19
N LYS A 592 -20.63 9.55 -15.26
CA LYS A 592 -20.12 10.37 -16.38
C LYS A 592 -20.04 11.82 -15.97
N GLU A 593 -21.07 12.33 -15.30
CA GLU A 593 -21.03 13.69 -14.76
C GLU A 593 -19.90 13.86 -13.73
N LYS A 594 -19.72 12.88 -12.83
CA LYS A 594 -18.63 12.85 -11.84
C LYS A 594 -17.27 12.93 -12.52
N ALA A 595 -17.05 12.15 -13.58
CA ALA A 595 -15.79 12.16 -14.35
C ALA A 595 -15.51 13.51 -15.02
N GLU A 596 -16.50 14.14 -15.66
CA GLU A 596 -16.33 15.46 -16.28
C GLU A 596 -16.07 16.56 -15.24
N LEU A 597 -16.75 16.52 -14.09
CA LEU A 597 -16.51 17.47 -13.01
C LEU A 597 -15.09 17.33 -12.43
N TYR A 598 -14.60 16.10 -12.24
CA TYR A 598 -13.22 15.88 -11.82
C TYR A 598 -12.20 16.37 -12.86
N LYS A 599 -12.49 16.21 -14.15
CA LYS A 599 -11.65 16.74 -15.21
C LYS A 599 -11.56 18.27 -15.17
N SER A 600 -12.71 18.96 -15.10
CA SER A 600 -12.76 20.42 -14.98
C SER A 600 -12.06 20.92 -13.71
N PHE A 601 -12.23 20.22 -12.58
CA PHE A 601 -11.53 20.55 -11.34
C PHE A 601 -10.00 20.44 -11.49
N GLN A 602 -9.50 19.35 -12.09
CA GLN A 602 -8.06 19.18 -12.32
C GLN A 602 -7.49 20.26 -13.23
N GLU A 603 -8.16 20.60 -14.32
CA GLU A 603 -7.75 21.67 -15.25
C GLU A 603 -7.65 23.02 -14.52
N LEU A 604 -8.67 23.37 -13.74
CA LEU A 604 -8.67 24.59 -12.92
C LEU A 604 -7.52 24.60 -11.92
N LEU A 605 -7.42 23.57 -11.08
CA LEU A 605 -6.41 23.50 -10.02
C LEU A 605 -4.98 23.55 -10.58
N THR A 606 -4.69 22.73 -11.60
CA THR A 606 -3.35 22.67 -12.19
C THR A 606 -2.99 23.95 -12.95
N SER A 607 -3.97 24.66 -13.51
CA SER A 607 -3.73 25.97 -14.11
C SER A 607 -3.32 27.04 -13.09
N GLU A 608 -3.78 26.95 -11.84
CA GLU A 608 -3.41 27.89 -10.78
C GLU A 608 -2.13 27.48 -10.04
N LEU A 609 -1.69 26.24 -10.22
CA LEU A 609 -0.45 25.67 -9.68
C LEU A 609 -0.27 25.93 -8.17
N PRO A 610 -1.24 25.56 -7.30
CA PRO A 610 -1.09 25.69 -5.85
C PRO A 610 -0.17 24.62 -5.26
N ALA A 611 0.19 23.60 -6.03
CA ALA A 611 1.07 22.52 -5.63
C ALA A 611 1.78 21.87 -6.82
N ILE A 612 2.86 21.14 -6.56
CA ILE A 612 3.53 20.25 -7.53
C ILE A 612 3.33 18.80 -7.08
N PHE A 613 2.50 18.07 -7.82
CA PHE A 613 2.30 16.63 -7.62
C PHE A 613 3.55 15.87 -8.07
N LEU A 614 4.05 14.93 -7.26
CA LEU A 614 5.27 14.19 -7.58
C LEU A 614 4.93 12.76 -7.99
N TYR A 615 4.45 11.94 -7.06
CA TYR A 615 4.24 10.52 -7.28
C TYR A 615 3.23 9.91 -6.30
N MET A 616 2.65 8.78 -6.71
CA MET A 616 1.90 7.85 -5.87
C MET A 616 2.86 6.78 -5.34
N PRO A 617 3.08 6.70 -4.01
CA PRO A 617 3.92 5.66 -3.42
C PRO A 617 3.20 4.31 -3.39
N THR A 618 3.98 3.24 -3.23
CA THR A 618 3.49 1.86 -3.10
C THR A 618 3.70 1.31 -1.70
N TYR A 619 2.98 0.24 -1.38
CA TYR A 619 3.12 -0.56 -0.17
C TYR A 619 3.74 -1.91 -0.50
N THR A 620 4.90 -2.21 0.08
CA THR A 620 5.63 -3.45 -0.21
C THR A 620 5.38 -4.48 0.89
N TYR A 621 4.65 -5.55 0.54
CA TYR A 621 4.28 -6.65 1.41
C TYR A 621 5.15 -7.88 1.11
N ALA A 622 5.74 -8.51 2.13
CA ALA A 622 6.57 -9.71 1.94
C ALA A 622 5.84 -10.98 2.38
N LEU A 623 5.86 -11.99 1.53
CA LEU A 623 5.20 -13.28 1.72
C LEU A 623 6.17 -14.42 1.49
N SER A 624 6.03 -15.52 2.22
CA SER A 624 6.64 -16.79 1.86
C SER A 624 6.02 -17.30 0.56
N ASP A 625 6.84 -17.93 -0.30
CA ASP A 625 6.39 -18.65 -1.49
C ASP A 625 5.43 -19.82 -1.21
N THR A 626 5.23 -20.18 0.06
CA THR A 626 4.26 -21.17 0.52
C THR A 626 2.85 -20.60 0.73
N ILE A 627 2.69 -19.27 0.81
CA ILE A 627 1.40 -18.61 0.93
C ILE A 627 0.88 -18.34 -0.48
N LEU A 628 -0.20 -19.02 -0.85
CA LEU A 628 -0.79 -18.96 -2.18
C LEU A 628 -2.21 -18.36 -2.11
N GLY A 629 -2.75 -17.94 -3.26
CA GLY A 629 -4.12 -17.40 -3.35
C GLY A 629 -4.26 -15.95 -2.89
N VAL A 630 -3.15 -15.20 -2.85
CA VAL A 630 -3.12 -13.76 -2.58
C VAL A 630 -3.18 -13.03 -3.92
N ASP A 631 -4.28 -12.32 -4.21
CA ASP A 631 -4.53 -11.65 -5.50
C ASP A 631 -4.73 -10.13 -5.36
N VAL A 632 -4.79 -9.61 -4.14
CA VAL A 632 -4.83 -8.16 -3.88
C VAL A 632 -3.65 -7.45 -4.56
N THR A 633 -3.97 -6.35 -5.25
CA THR A 633 -3.02 -5.45 -5.94
C THR A 633 -3.20 -3.98 -5.56
N LYS A 634 -4.37 -3.63 -5.02
CA LYS A 634 -4.74 -2.27 -4.59
C LYS A 634 -5.34 -2.33 -3.21
N ILE A 635 -4.95 -1.39 -2.36
CA ILE A 635 -5.38 -1.29 -0.97
C ILE A 635 -5.64 0.17 -0.64
N SER A 636 -6.61 0.47 0.22
CA SER A 636 -6.86 1.84 0.70
C SER A 636 -6.17 2.09 2.03
N HIS A 637 -6.11 1.04 2.85
CA HIS A 637 -5.35 0.96 4.08
C HIS A 637 -4.46 -0.28 4.08
N PRO A 638 -3.33 -0.30 4.80
CA PRO A 638 -2.48 -1.49 4.94
C PRO A 638 -3.24 -2.79 5.22
N ALA A 639 -4.25 -2.73 6.10
CA ALA A 639 -5.09 -3.87 6.48
C ALA A 639 -5.94 -4.45 5.33
N ASP A 640 -6.20 -3.68 4.27
CA ASP A 640 -6.96 -4.17 3.10
C ASP A 640 -6.21 -5.26 2.33
N ARG A 641 -4.93 -5.50 2.62
CA ARG A 641 -4.19 -6.67 2.11
C ARG A 641 -4.88 -8.01 2.47
N PHE A 642 -5.74 -8.01 3.48
CA PHE A 642 -6.53 -9.17 3.90
C PHE A 642 -7.92 -9.26 3.23
N ALA A 643 -8.25 -8.42 2.25
CA ALA A 643 -9.57 -8.41 1.62
C ALA A 643 -9.98 -9.77 1.01
N ASP A 644 -8.99 -10.54 0.54
CA ASP A 644 -9.13 -11.89 -0.01
C ASP A 644 -8.56 -12.98 0.91
N VAL A 645 -8.34 -12.72 2.21
CA VAL A 645 -7.68 -13.68 3.12
C VAL A 645 -8.35 -15.06 3.18
N VAL A 646 -9.65 -15.13 2.90
CA VAL A 646 -10.41 -16.40 2.87
C VAL A 646 -10.03 -17.31 1.69
N THR A 647 -9.41 -16.76 0.64
CA THR A 647 -8.90 -17.54 -0.50
C THR A 647 -7.47 -17.99 -0.30
N TRP A 648 -6.76 -17.47 0.71
CA TRP A 648 -5.37 -17.82 0.97
C TRP A 648 -5.26 -19.27 1.43
N TYR A 649 -4.24 -19.98 0.95
CA TYR A 649 -3.99 -21.38 1.32
C TYR A 649 -2.51 -21.71 1.34
N MET A 650 -2.14 -22.67 2.19
CA MET A 650 -0.79 -23.26 2.23
C MET A 650 -0.78 -24.75 1.87
N LYS A 651 -1.96 -25.39 1.91
CA LYS A 651 -2.12 -26.81 1.58
C LYS A 651 -2.90 -26.96 0.29
N THR A 652 -2.51 -27.94 -0.51
CA THR A 652 -3.23 -28.31 -1.73
C THR A 652 -3.74 -29.75 -1.64
N SER A 653 -4.89 -29.98 -2.25
CA SER A 653 -5.44 -31.32 -2.48
C SER A 653 -5.49 -31.58 -3.98
N GLY A 654 -5.13 -32.80 -4.38
CA GLY A 654 -5.24 -33.18 -5.78
C GLY A 654 -6.70 -33.43 -6.15
N LYS A 655 -7.27 -32.62 -7.04
CA LYS A 655 -8.58 -32.86 -7.64
C LYS A 655 -8.42 -33.36 -9.07
N TRP A 656 -9.28 -34.29 -9.47
CA TRP A 656 -9.35 -34.73 -10.85
C TRP A 656 -10.17 -33.72 -11.66
N ASN A 657 -9.59 -33.17 -12.72
CA ASN A 657 -10.28 -32.32 -13.68
C ASN A 657 -10.65 -33.19 -14.89
N PHE A 658 -11.90 -33.64 -14.92
CA PHE A 658 -12.50 -34.26 -16.11
C PHE A 658 -13.31 -33.17 -16.82
N GLN A 659 -12.63 -32.22 -17.46
CA GLN A 659 -13.25 -31.23 -18.34
C GLN A 659 -13.38 -31.75 -19.76
#